data_AF-A0A952NTV5-F1
#
_entry.id   AF-A0A952NTV5-F1
#
_cell.length_a   1.000
_cell.length_b   1.000
_cell.length_c   1.000
_cell.angle_alpha   90.00
_cell.angle_beta   90.00
_cell.angle_gamma   90.00
#
_symmetry.space_group_name_H-M   'P 1'
#
loop_
_entity.id
_entity.type
_entity.pdbx_description
1 polymer ?
#
loop_
_entity_poly.entity_id
_entity_poly.type
_entity_poly.pdbx_seq_one_letter_code
_entity_poly.pdbx_strand_id
1 'polypeptide(L)'
;MAALQVYPGASHPSHELSLSDGVLTWGLHLQGGAAGIKETLLTPSGLRLNWVSGFGAWEPGLAQIEQRDWSGGRGVARFSTQTARHFFDSQNAWTLTPGRVHAAPQWSYAQGLRHAVQRLPGDLSWQALLGEQRSLAAAFSVGAEGLAAKHACVWLRRVGSPGELSVQLHADAAGQPGAVLPNSASQVTVTEITDVVSQWRRFDVSGYSTPLSAGSYHLAVRGAASDNASNHWEIGVERRAPGGQRAAADGGWHATSFRAYYRIEDNDLDRRFLFFWLDGALYAADQRADGSPSHLYLNGARGVASSASATSLSDANALWPADQWAGAWVYIHAGAGAGQLRQIVGNNDTQLQVAAWQALPDASSQYLITATPHWQDISPSSGDTLNGSVSDVAVMNGQALLALGASLPLLRMRFNPAATPPAHEFDADGSNAADLLHIFQHAEFGPQVWRGLAASAQISRAQPSAWLTPLSFATPIQLGGDGLPLLRLFDFNGQLCTLKADSLWQLERSEHVQRQPLGLPRLPRHITPSAQVWNDALWLGWGSQLLATGGSGLKRFGPGQGEGLPPGRAGQLAALLPLGAHALAVAQDAGRGHSSVLVWDGTAWHELLRAPRPAAPLRSLALQPGGAGMPAWLWVECGGDLLWLPLPAEGENPLGDAGMRYQHEGVLVGSSIDMEATLLPKFLTQLSLVSRNLGEGAQVALDFQLDAEIGGPSWRQAGSFYSSPVDRLTLNTGELFALRPRLRLLSQRAATPAIVEATLLDGFARTPQKYQWELQVRLDALQLHGGEGLDAAPQTFLAWLRQAARSATRLRLRAMWAGLDDSYVIVDAPSLQRAPQGEGGVALVRIREG
;
A
#
# COMPACT_ATOMS: atom_id res chain seq x y z
N MET A 1 1.42 18.39 -75.57
CA MET A 1 0.73 18.31 -74.26
C MET A 1 1.42 19.26 -73.29
N ALA A 2 0.74 20.31 -72.85
CA ALA A 2 1.28 21.20 -71.84
C ALA A 2 1.17 20.50 -70.47
N ALA A 3 2.31 20.14 -69.88
CA ALA A 3 2.35 19.60 -68.53
C ALA A 3 2.01 20.72 -67.54
N LEU A 4 1.03 20.49 -66.65
CA LEU A 4 0.76 21.39 -65.53
C LEU A 4 2.00 21.47 -64.64
N GLN A 5 2.65 22.63 -64.63
CA GLN A 5 3.77 22.94 -63.76
C GLN A 5 3.27 23.93 -62.70
N VAL A 6 3.00 23.41 -61.50
CA VAL A 6 2.58 24.19 -60.34
C VAL A 6 3.39 23.70 -59.14
N TYR A 7 4.42 24.45 -58.76
CA TYR A 7 5.26 24.19 -57.60
C TYR A 7 6.04 25.47 -57.22
N PRO A 8 6.54 25.58 -55.97
CA PRO A 8 7.30 26.72 -55.51
C PRO A 8 8.61 26.88 -56.28
N GLY A 9 8.89 28.09 -56.77
CA GLY A 9 10.12 28.40 -57.51
C GLY A 9 10.12 27.99 -58.98
N ALA A 10 8.99 27.58 -59.56
CA ALA A 10 8.85 27.45 -61.00
C ALA A 10 9.12 28.81 -61.68
N SER A 11 9.99 28.83 -62.70
CA SER A 11 10.33 30.07 -63.43
C SER A 11 9.17 30.61 -64.27
N HIS A 12 8.30 29.70 -64.75
CA HIS A 12 7.09 30.00 -65.50
C HIS A 12 5.97 29.03 -65.10
N PRO A 13 5.33 29.21 -63.93
CA PRO A 13 4.25 28.34 -63.50
C PRO A 13 3.06 28.45 -64.47
N SER A 14 2.48 27.30 -64.82
CA SER A 14 1.34 27.24 -65.75
C SER A 14 0.06 27.84 -65.15
N HIS A 15 -0.14 27.68 -63.84
CA HIS A 15 -1.28 28.12 -63.05
C HIS A 15 -0.80 28.49 -61.64
N GLU A 16 -1.57 29.26 -60.88
CA GLU A 16 -1.18 29.58 -59.50
C GLU A 16 -1.38 28.39 -58.54
N LEU A 17 -2.44 27.60 -58.75
CA LEU A 17 -2.77 26.40 -57.95
C LEU A 17 -3.14 25.21 -58.85
N SER A 18 -3.03 24.00 -58.32
CA SER A 18 -3.70 22.83 -58.90
C SER A 18 -4.29 21.90 -57.84
N LEU A 19 -5.41 21.27 -58.16
CA LEU A 19 -6.08 20.26 -57.32
C LEU A 19 -6.10 18.92 -58.03
N SER A 20 -5.79 17.84 -57.32
CA SER A 20 -5.76 16.48 -57.86
C SER A 20 -6.39 15.46 -56.92
N ASP A 21 -7.21 14.54 -57.43
CA ASP A 21 -7.67 13.36 -56.69
C ASP A 21 -6.82 12.10 -56.97
N GLY A 22 -5.72 12.26 -57.72
CA GLY A 22 -4.87 11.17 -58.20
C GLY A 22 -5.27 10.61 -59.56
N VAL A 23 -6.45 10.95 -60.08
CA VAL A 23 -6.95 10.56 -61.42
C VAL A 23 -7.08 11.80 -62.32
N LEU A 24 -7.80 12.82 -61.85
CA LEU A 24 -7.99 14.11 -62.51
C LEU A 24 -7.15 15.16 -61.80
N THR A 25 -6.48 16.02 -62.57
CA THR A 25 -5.71 17.14 -62.03
C THR A 25 -6.09 18.42 -62.76
N TRP A 26 -6.54 19.43 -62.02
CA TRP A 26 -7.01 20.70 -62.55
C TRP A 26 -6.05 21.84 -62.17
N GLY A 27 -5.54 22.57 -63.15
CA GLY A 27 -4.87 23.86 -62.98
C GLY A 27 -5.89 24.99 -62.81
N LEU A 28 -5.64 25.86 -61.84
CA LEU A 28 -6.56 26.90 -61.40
C LEU A 28 -5.89 28.27 -61.45
N HIS A 29 -6.52 29.22 -62.15
CA HIS A 29 -6.18 30.62 -62.03
C HIS A 29 -7.07 31.32 -60.98
N LEU A 30 -6.48 32.20 -60.18
CA LEU A 30 -7.15 32.94 -59.11
C LEU A 30 -7.50 34.36 -59.56
N GLN A 31 -8.67 34.84 -59.13
CA GLN A 31 -9.07 36.23 -59.34
C GLN A 31 -8.19 37.14 -58.47
N GLY A 32 -7.42 38.03 -59.10
CA GLY A 32 -6.47 38.91 -58.38
C GLY A 32 -5.19 38.22 -57.93
N GLY A 33 -4.88 37.02 -58.44
CA GLY A 33 -3.68 36.27 -58.08
C GLY A 33 -3.67 35.89 -56.60
N ALA A 34 -2.58 36.20 -55.88
CA ALA A 34 -2.45 35.93 -54.44
C ALA A 34 -3.57 36.58 -53.60
N ALA A 35 -4.11 37.73 -54.03
CA ALA A 35 -5.20 38.41 -53.32
C ALA A 35 -6.53 37.64 -53.35
N GLY A 36 -6.66 36.65 -54.25
CA GLY A 36 -7.81 35.75 -54.33
C GLY A 36 -7.79 34.60 -53.30
N ILE A 37 -6.75 34.53 -52.46
CA ILE A 37 -6.64 33.57 -51.35
C ILE A 37 -6.92 34.29 -50.05
N LYS A 38 -7.91 33.79 -49.30
CA LYS A 38 -8.10 34.17 -47.91
C LYS A 38 -7.82 32.97 -47.01
N GLU A 39 -6.71 33.05 -46.28
CA GLU A 39 -6.38 32.09 -45.24
C GLU A 39 -7.12 32.43 -43.95
N THR A 40 -7.74 31.44 -43.33
CA THR A 40 -8.37 31.56 -42.02
C THR A 40 -7.95 30.37 -41.17
N LEU A 41 -7.48 30.63 -39.96
CA LEU A 41 -7.22 29.57 -38.99
C LEU A 41 -8.54 28.90 -38.61
N LEU A 42 -8.65 27.59 -38.83
CA LEU A 42 -9.76 26.82 -38.26
C LEU A 42 -9.56 26.73 -36.76
N THR A 43 -10.27 27.57 -36.03
CA THR A 43 -10.53 27.31 -34.62
C THR A 43 -11.56 26.17 -34.57
N PRO A 44 -11.28 25.05 -33.90
CA PRO A 44 -12.24 23.95 -33.83
C PRO A 44 -13.57 24.47 -33.28
N SER A 45 -14.64 24.27 -34.05
CA SER A 45 -15.99 24.64 -33.66
C SER A 45 -16.41 23.77 -32.47
N GLY A 46 -16.40 24.35 -31.28
CA GLY A 46 -16.97 23.77 -30.06
C GLY A 46 -16.42 22.39 -29.72
N LEU A 47 -15.27 22.35 -29.04
CA LEU A 47 -15.10 21.30 -28.03
C LEU A 47 -16.36 21.34 -27.17
N ARG A 48 -17.11 20.23 -27.11
CA ARG A 48 -18.03 19.99 -26.00
C ARG A 48 -17.16 19.98 -24.75
N LEU A 49 -16.90 21.16 -24.20
CA LEU A 49 -16.53 21.37 -22.82
C LEU A 49 -17.78 20.97 -22.03
N ASN A 50 -18.02 19.67 -21.89
CA ASN A 50 -18.91 19.20 -20.85
C ASN A 50 -18.32 19.75 -19.55
N TRP A 51 -18.98 20.77 -19.05
CA TRP A 51 -18.71 21.54 -17.86
C TRP A 51 -18.04 20.71 -16.76
N VAL A 52 -16.72 20.85 -16.65
CA VAL A 52 -16.10 21.10 -15.36
C VAL A 52 -15.47 22.48 -15.47
N SER A 53 -16.32 23.51 -15.52
CA SER A 53 -15.87 24.86 -15.18
C SER A 53 -15.62 24.89 -13.67
N GLY A 54 -14.46 24.43 -13.24
CA GLY A 54 -13.82 25.14 -12.14
C GLY A 54 -13.59 26.57 -12.63
N PHE A 55 -13.71 27.57 -11.75
CA PHE A 55 -13.26 28.91 -12.07
C PHE A 55 -11.77 28.81 -12.39
N GLY A 56 -11.41 28.72 -13.67
CA GLY A 56 -10.04 28.88 -14.12
C GLY A 56 -9.54 30.20 -13.57
N ALA A 57 -8.31 30.20 -13.04
CA ALA A 57 -7.63 31.42 -12.66
C ALA A 57 -7.80 32.47 -13.77
N TRP A 58 -7.77 33.75 -13.39
CA TRP A 58 -8.04 34.98 -14.15
C TRP A 58 -7.35 35.14 -15.53
N GLU A 59 -6.71 34.11 -16.06
CA GLU A 59 -6.01 34.02 -17.33
C GLU A 59 -6.82 33.21 -18.36
N PRO A 60 -7.35 33.86 -19.41
CA PRO A 60 -8.12 33.18 -20.45
C PRO A 60 -7.30 32.08 -21.15
N GLY A 61 -7.79 30.83 -21.14
CA GLY A 61 -7.25 29.73 -21.94
C GLY A 61 -6.58 28.58 -21.18
N LEU A 62 -6.41 28.69 -19.85
CA LEU A 62 -5.95 27.58 -19.01
C LEU A 62 -7.12 26.73 -18.50
N ALA A 63 -6.94 25.41 -18.50
CA ALA A 63 -7.81 24.44 -17.87
C ALA A 63 -7.18 23.96 -16.55
N GLN A 64 -8.04 23.68 -15.58
CA GLN A 64 -7.65 23.20 -14.26
C GLN A 64 -8.25 21.83 -14.01
N ILE A 65 -7.41 20.86 -13.64
CA ILE A 65 -7.82 19.53 -13.20
C ILE A 65 -7.64 19.46 -11.69
N GLU A 66 -8.75 19.25 -10.99
CA GLU A 66 -8.77 19.22 -9.54
C GLU A 66 -9.15 17.83 -9.02
N GLN A 67 -8.42 17.39 -7.99
CA GLN A 67 -8.75 16.21 -7.19
C GLN A 67 -8.82 16.63 -5.72
N ARG A 68 -9.98 16.41 -5.09
CA ARG A 68 -10.25 16.79 -3.68
C ARG A 68 -10.50 15.59 -2.76
N ASP A 69 -10.47 14.38 -3.30
CA ASP A 69 -10.84 13.17 -2.56
C ASP A 69 -10.08 11.96 -3.10
N TRP A 70 -9.80 11.02 -2.18
CA TRP A 70 -9.04 9.79 -2.42
C TRP A 70 -9.74 8.56 -1.83
N SER A 71 -10.94 8.73 -1.24
CA SER A 71 -11.70 7.63 -0.65
C SER A 71 -12.26 6.66 -1.70
N GLY A 72 -12.16 6.97 -3.00
CA GLY A 72 -12.44 6.01 -4.06
C GLY A 72 -11.38 4.91 -4.14
N GLY A 73 -10.27 5.02 -3.41
CA GLY A 73 -9.27 3.98 -3.30
C GLY A 73 -8.41 3.78 -4.54
N ARG A 74 -7.59 2.75 -4.49
CA ARG A 74 -6.53 2.48 -5.48
C ARG A 74 -7.02 1.74 -6.72
N GLY A 75 -6.13 1.61 -7.72
CA GLY A 75 -6.33 0.73 -8.87
C GLY A 75 -6.89 1.41 -10.12
N VAL A 76 -6.81 2.74 -10.20
CA VAL A 76 -7.22 3.50 -11.39
C VAL A 76 -5.98 4.07 -12.08
N ALA A 77 -5.64 3.56 -13.25
CA ALA A 77 -4.45 3.96 -13.99
C ALA A 77 -4.57 5.36 -14.61
N ARG A 78 -5.77 5.73 -15.10
CA ARG A 78 -6.02 7.00 -15.80
C ARG A 78 -7.06 7.84 -15.06
N PHE A 79 -6.75 9.12 -14.89
CA PHE A 79 -7.66 10.06 -14.28
C PHE A 79 -8.83 10.34 -15.23
N SER A 80 -10.03 10.42 -14.66
CA SER A 80 -11.20 10.99 -15.32
C SER A 80 -12.04 11.72 -14.28
N THR A 81 -12.89 12.63 -14.72
CA THR A 81 -13.84 13.33 -13.84
C THR A 81 -14.79 12.38 -13.09
N GLN A 82 -15.10 11.21 -13.66
CA GLN A 82 -15.93 10.17 -13.03
C GLN A 82 -15.16 9.37 -11.98
N THR A 83 -13.84 9.25 -12.12
CA THR A 83 -12.95 8.52 -11.23
C THR A 83 -12.08 9.45 -10.37
N ALA A 84 -12.47 10.71 -10.23
CA ALA A 84 -11.67 11.75 -9.57
C ALA A 84 -11.39 11.48 -8.07
N ARG A 85 -12.11 10.53 -7.45
CA ARG A 85 -11.89 10.08 -6.07
C ARG A 85 -10.87 8.95 -5.94
N HIS A 86 -10.37 8.43 -7.05
CA HIS A 86 -9.47 7.27 -7.09
C HIS A 86 -8.02 7.68 -7.30
N PHE A 87 -7.12 6.75 -7.05
CA PHE A 87 -5.69 6.91 -7.31
C PHE A 87 -5.09 5.60 -7.86
N PHE A 88 -3.82 5.64 -8.26
CA PHE A 88 -3.16 4.47 -8.82
C PHE A 88 -2.61 3.55 -7.73
N ASP A 89 -1.77 4.09 -6.83
CA ASP A 89 -1.20 3.33 -5.72
C ASP A 89 -0.87 4.20 -4.51
N SER A 90 -0.66 3.59 -3.35
CA SER A 90 -0.24 4.28 -2.12
C SER A 90 0.72 3.42 -1.31
N GLN A 91 1.56 4.06 -0.49
CA GLN A 91 2.41 3.41 0.50
C GLN A 91 2.42 4.21 1.80
N ASN A 92 2.18 3.55 2.95
CA ASN A 92 2.14 4.21 4.27
C ASN A 92 1.25 5.47 4.27
N ALA A 93 0.15 5.47 3.52
CA ALA A 93 -0.76 6.61 3.41
C ALA A 93 -2.19 6.19 3.75
N TRP A 94 -2.83 6.96 4.62
CA TRP A 94 -4.23 6.79 4.98
C TRP A 94 -5.11 7.52 3.97
N THR A 95 -5.96 6.76 3.28
CA THR A 95 -6.89 7.26 2.24
C THR A 95 -8.35 6.91 2.53
N LEU A 96 -8.64 6.33 3.71
CA LEU A 96 -9.99 5.94 4.12
C LEU A 96 -10.82 7.13 4.60
N THR A 97 -10.19 8.21 5.08
CA THR A 97 -10.90 9.43 5.50
C THR A 97 -11.31 10.24 4.26
N PRO A 98 -12.62 10.47 4.02
CA PRO A 98 -13.07 11.21 2.85
C PRO A 98 -12.49 12.63 2.76
N GLY A 99 -12.10 13.02 1.54
CA GLY A 99 -11.61 14.35 1.22
C GLY A 99 -10.19 14.66 1.71
N ARG A 100 -9.46 13.67 2.24
CA ARG A 100 -8.12 13.87 2.80
C ARG A 100 -7.21 12.69 2.55
N VAL A 101 -5.92 12.98 2.41
CA VAL A 101 -4.86 11.98 2.50
C VAL A 101 -3.77 12.48 3.45
N HIS A 102 -3.28 11.58 4.30
CA HIS A 102 -2.18 11.83 5.23
C HIS A 102 -1.36 10.54 5.42
N ALA A 103 -0.26 10.60 6.16
CA ALA A 103 0.50 9.39 6.48
C ALA A 103 -0.35 8.37 7.28
N ALA A 104 -0.12 7.08 7.07
CA ALA A 104 -0.78 6.00 7.81
C ALA A 104 -0.34 5.99 9.29
N PRO A 105 -1.10 5.34 10.18
CA PRO A 105 -0.67 5.08 11.56
C PRO A 105 0.74 4.47 11.61
N GLN A 106 1.53 4.91 12.58
CA GLN A 106 2.90 4.47 12.75
C GLN A 106 2.93 3.02 13.23
N TRP A 107 3.44 2.12 12.37
CA TRP A 107 3.67 0.74 12.74
C TRP A 107 4.99 0.57 13.50
N SER A 108 5.09 -0.47 14.32
CA SER A 108 6.28 -0.81 15.09
C SER A 108 6.40 -2.34 15.27
N TYR A 109 7.52 -2.82 15.81
CA TYR A 109 7.74 -4.25 16.08
C TYR A 109 7.30 -4.62 17.49
N ALA A 110 6.72 -5.82 17.62
CA ALA A 110 6.54 -6.50 18.89
C ALA A 110 7.90 -6.80 19.56
N GLN A 111 7.86 -7.02 20.87
CA GLN A 111 9.01 -7.33 21.71
C GLN A 111 8.78 -8.66 22.44
N GLY A 112 9.87 -9.36 22.78
CA GLY A 112 9.82 -10.63 23.53
C GLY A 112 9.58 -11.89 22.68
N LEU A 113 9.46 -11.77 21.36
CA LEU A 113 9.26 -12.92 20.45
C LEU A 113 10.56 -13.50 19.86
N ARG A 114 11.68 -12.77 19.98
CA ARG A 114 13.03 -13.13 19.51
C ARG A 114 14.07 -12.24 20.20
N HIS A 115 15.35 -12.58 20.10
CA HIS A 115 16.41 -11.73 20.61
C HIS A 115 16.67 -10.58 19.64
N ALA A 116 16.28 -9.37 20.04
CA ALA A 116 16.56 -8.15 19.29
C ALA A 116 16.73 -6.98 20.25
N VAL A 117 17.59 -6.03 19.87
CA VAL A 117 17.71 -4.73 20.53
C VAL A 117 17.26 -3.66 19.55
N GLN A 118 16.41 -2.74 20.02
CA GLN A 118 15.79 -1.79 19.11
C GLN A 118 15.53 -0.43 19.73
N ARG A 119 15.60 0.58 18.87
CA ARG A 119 15.07 1.91 19.07
C ARG A 119 14.28 2.25 17.81
N LEU A 120 12.97 2.20 17.90
CA LEU A 120 12.06 2.43 16.77
C LEU A 120 11.50 3.86 16.80
N PRO A 121 11.05 4.40 15.66
CA PRO A 121 10.62 5.80 15.58
C PRO A 121 9.39 6.12 16.42
N GLY A 122 9.42 7.30 17.05
CA GLY A 122 8.27 8.16 17.28
C GLY A 122 8.38 9.33 16.30
N ASP A 123 8.81 10.48 16.81
CA ASP A 123 9.23 11.62 15.98
C ASP A 123 10.51 11.28 15.21
N LEU A 124 10.59 11.59 13.91
CA LEU A 124 11.74 11.27 13.07
C LEU A 124 12.23 12.48 12.30
N SER A 125 13.46 12.89 12.56
CA SER A 125 14.18 13.87 11.74
C SER A 125 15.21 13.15 10.87
N TRP A 126 15.55 13.75 9.74
CA TRP A 126 16.60 13.25 8.86
C TRP A 126 17.92 13.95 9.16
N GLN A 127 18.99 13.16 9.24
CA GLN A 127 20.36 13.67 9.43
C GLN A 127 21.24 13.28 8.26
N ALA A 128 21.77 14.28 7.56
CA ALA A 128 22.71 14.10 6.46
C ALA A 128 24.09 13.63 6.96
N LEU A 129 24.68 12.68 6.24
CA LEU A 129 26.01 12.14 6.50
C LEU A 129 27.08 12.95 5.77
N LEU A 130 27.38 14.16 6.24
CA LEU A 130 28.34 15.08 5.62
C LEU A 130 29.23 15.78 6.66
N GLY A 131 30.41 16.23 6.23
CA GLY A 131 31.35 17.01 7.06
C GLY A 131 31.69 16.34 8.39
N GLU A 132 31.53 17.06 9.50
CA GLU A 132 31.75 16.59 10.88
C GLU A 132 30.83 15.44 11.31
N GLN A 133 29.79 15.15 10.52
CA GLN A 133 28.78 14.12 10.78
C GLN A 133 28.73 13.07 9.68
N ARG A 134 29.84 12.92 8.93
CA ARG A 134 29.97 11.91 7.87
C ARG A 134 29.74 10.48 8.40
N SER A 135 30.09 10.24 9.66
CA SER A 135 29.75 9.00 10.37
C SER A 135 28.86 9.32 11.56
N LEU A 136 27.84 8.49 11.78
CA LEU A 136 26.98 8.51 12.95
C LEU A 136 27.03 7.16 13.64
N ALA A 137 26.97 7.14 14.96
CA ALA A 137 26.80 5.90 15.70
C ALA A 137 25.73 6.04 16.78
N ALA A 138 24.98 4.96 16.99
CA ALA A 138 24.02 4.84 18.08
C ALA A 138 24.50 3.76 19.05
N ALA A 139 24.67 4.14 20.31
CA ALA A 139 24.93 3.17 21.38
C ALA A 139 23.75 2.20 21.51
N PHE A 140 24.00 0.99 21.99
CA PHE A 140 22.96 0.03 22.40
C PHE A 140 23.53 -0.91 23.47
N SER A 141 22.64 -1.53 24.24
CA SER A 141 23.03 -2.45 25.32
C SER A 141 22.45 -3.83 25.06
N VAL A 142 23.25 -4.86 25.32
CA VAL A 142 22.88 -6.27 25.22
C VAL A 142 22.73 -6.83 26.63
N GLY A 143 21.66 -7.59 26.87
CA GLY A 143 21.36 -8.21 28.15
C GLY A 143 22.18 -9.47 28.45
N ALA A 144 21.91 -10.12 29.58
CA ALA A 144 22.61 -11.31 30.05
C ALA A 144 22.51 -12.51 29.09
N GLU A 145 21.42 -12.61 28.32
CA GLU A 145 21.20 -13.68 27.34
C GLU A 145 22.11 -13.58 26.11
N GLY A 146 22.78 -12.43 25.91
CA GLY A 146 23.58 -12.15 24.73
C GLY A 146 22.74 -11.92 23.47
N LEU A 147 23.42 -11.63 22.36
CA LEU A 147 22.78 -11.42 21.05
C LEU A 147 23.66 -11.94 19.91
N ALA A 148 23.21 -12.98 19.22
CA ALA A 148 23.83 -13.45 17.99
C ALA A 148 23.40 -12.58 16.80
N ALA A 149 23.90 -11.35 16.73
CA ALA A 149 23.51 -10.37 15.72
C ALA A 149 23.76 -10.89 14.29
N LYS A 150 22.71 -10.92 13.47
CA LYS A 150 22.77 -11.28 12.04
C LYS A 150 22.40 -10.12 11.14
N HIS A 151 21.49 -9.28 11.60
CA HIS A 151 21.02 -8.17 10.80
C HIS A 151 20.99 -6.87 11.61
N ALA A 152 21.36 -5.77 10.96
CA ALA A 152 21.18 -4.43 11.49
C ALA A 152 20.25 -3.64 10.56
N CYS A 153 19.24 -2.99 11.11
CA CYS A 153 18.27 -2.20 10.37
C CYS A 153 18.35 -0.73 10.77
N VAL A 154 18.26 0.17 9.78
CA VAL A 154 18.17 1.63 9.99
C VAL A 154 17.20 2.27 9.00
N TRP A 155 16.61 3.39 9.39
CA TRP A 155 15.85 4.23 8.48
C TRP A 155 16.82 5.06 7.64
N LEU A 156 16.72 4.96 6.32
CA LEU A 156 17.51 5.78 5.42
C LEU A 156 16.76 6.23 4.18
N ARG A 157 17.26 7.30 3.58
CA ARG A 157 16.87 7.78 2.25
C ARG A 157 18.07 8.40 1.55
N ARG A 158 18.02 8.46 0.21
CA ARG A 158 19.02 9.15 -0.61
C ARG A 158 18.56 10.56 -0.98
N VAL A 159 19.52 11.45 -1.11
CA VAL A 159 19.40 12.74 -1.79
C VAL A 159 20.35 12.71 -2.99
N GLY A 160 19.83 12.96 -4.19
CA GLY A 160 20.62 12.83 -5.43
C GLY A 160 21.18 11.42 -5.63
N SER A 161 22.42 11.34 -6.13
CA SER A 161 23.13 10.09 -6.41
C SER A 161 24.37 9.97 -5.51
N PRO A 162 24.19 9.67 -4.21
CA PRO A 162 25.31 9.54 -3.28
C PRO A 162 26.23 8.36 -3.62
N GLY A 163 27.43 8.38 -3.04
CA GLY A 163 28.35 7.26 -3.08
C GLY A 163 27.89 6.09 -2.20
N GLU A 164 28.84 5.22 -1.84
CA GLU A 164 28.57 4.06 -0.99
C GLU A 164 28.24 4.46 0.47
N LEU A 165 27.22 3.82 1.04
CA LEU A 165 26.91 3.87 2.47
C LEU A 165 27.38 2.58 3.14
N SER A 166 28.11 2.69 4.25
CA SER A 166 28.53 1.51 5.04
C SER A 166 27.92 1.50 6.44
N VAL A 167 27.67 0.31 6.95
CA VAL A 167 27.15 0.01 8.29
C VAL A 167 28.06 -1.01 8.96
N GLN A 168 28.38 -0.82 10.25
CA GLN A 168 29.25 -1.72 10.99
C GLN A 168 28.98 -1.67 12.51
N LEU A 169 29.33 -2.74 13.22
CA LEU A 169 29.24 -2.81 14.67
C LEU A 169 30.59 -2.45 15.32
N HIS A 170 30.54 -1.78 16.47
CA HIS A 170 31.72 -1.42 17.26
C HIS A 170 31.57 -1.89 18.71
N ALA A 171 32.68 -2.28 19.31
CA ALA A 171 32.79 -2.38 20.77
C ALA A 171 32.63 -1.00 21.42
N ASP A 172 32.13 -0.95 22.65
CA ASP A 172 32.16 0.30 23.42
C ASP A 172 33.55 0.56 24.01
N ALA A 173 33.98 1.82 23.93
CA ALA A 173 35.17 2.35 24.57
C ALA A 173 34.78 3.61 25.36
N ALA A 174 34.42 3.42 26.64
CA ALA A 174 34.01 4.49 27.55
C ALA A 174 32.84 5.35 27.01
N GLY A 175 31.81 4.72 26.45
CA GLY A 175 30.63 5.38 25.91
C GLY A 175 30.78 5.89 24.46
N GLN A 176 31.93 5.66 23.83
CA GLN A 176 32.21 5.97 22.43
C GLN A 176 32.44 4.70 21.61
N PRO A 177 32.26 4.72 20.27
CA PRO A 177 32.61 3.60 19.42
C PRO A 177 34.12 3.36 19.44
N GLY A 178 34.52 2.16 19.88
CA GLY A 178 35.89 1.67 19.89
C GLY A 178 36.24 0.90 18.61
N ALA A 179 36.93 -0.23 18.77
CA ALA A 179 37.29 -1.09 17.64
C ALA A 179 36.05 -1.64 16.91
N VAL A 180 36.13 -1.67 15.58
CA VAL A 180 35.13 -2.31 14.73
C VAL A 180 35.12 -3.81 15.03
N LEU A 181 33.94 -4.38 15.21
CA LEU A 181 33.80 -5.83 15.38
C LEU A 181 34.14 -6.53 14.06
N PRO A 182 34.99 -7.57 14.08
CA PRO A 182 35.47 -8.23 12.86
C PRO A 182 34.32 -8.68 11.96
N ASN A 183 34.45 -8.40 10.65
CA ASN A 183 33.51 -8.83 9.60
C ASN A 183 32.05 -8.41 9.81
N SER A 184 31.78 -7.39 10.63
CA SER A 184 30.44 -6.85 10.86
C SER A 184 30.03 -5.74 9.86
N ALA A 185 30.86 -5.48 8.85
CA ALA A 185 30.65 -4.40 7.89
C ALA A 185 29.76 -4.84 6.71
N SER A 186 28.82 -3.98 6.33
CA SER A 186 27.92 -4.13 5.20
C SER A 186 27.80 -2.81 4.43
N GLN A 187 27.52 -2.87 3.13
CA GLN A 187 27.50 -1.70 2.25
C GLN A 187 26.24 -1.69 1.37
N VAL A 188 25.82 -0.50 0.94
CA VAL A 188 24.75 -0.31 -0.04
C VAL A 188 25.05 0.86 -0.97
N THR A 189 24.53 0.79 -2.19
CA THR A 189 24.68 1.85 -3.20
C THR A 189 23.34 2.25 -3.84
N VAL A 190 23.35 3.28 -4.68
CA VAL A 190 22.17 3.76 -5.41
C VAL A 190 21.62 2.76 -6.44
N THR A 191 22.37 1.72 -6.81
CA THR A 191 21.85 0.66 -7.69
C THR A 191 20.89 -0.27 -6.95
N GLU A 192 21.04 -0.39 -5.63
CA GLU A 192 20.16 -1.16 -4.76
C GLU A 192 19.01 -0.31 -4.22
N ILE A 193 19.24 0.99 -3.99
CA ILE A 193 18.24 1.94 -3.53
C ILE A 193 18.02 2.99 -4.62
N THR A 194 17.13 2.66 -5.55
CA THR A 194 16.88 3.44 -6.76
C THR A 194 15.88 4.57 -6.58
N ASP A 195 15.02 4.52 -5.54
CA ASP A 195 14.02 5.55 -5.24
C ASP A 195 14.50 6.49 -4.11
N VAL A 196 13.85 7.64 -3.96
CA VAL A 196 14.07 8.66 -2.94
C VAL A 196 13.14 8.51 -1.73
N VAL A 197 12.15 7.62 -1.83
CA VAL A 197 11.28 7.24 -0.71
C VAL A 197 12.12 6.54 0.36
N SER A 198 11.91 6.91 1.61
CA SER A 198 12.61 6.32 2.75
C SER A 198 12.33 4.82 2.90
N GLN A 199 13.33 4.09 3.38
CA GLN A 199 13.28 2.65 3.55
C GLN A 199 13.78 2.26 4.95
N TRP A 200 13.10 1.29 5.55
CA TRP A 200 13.61 0.54 6.70
C TRP A 200 14.55 -0.54 6.16
N ARG A 201 15.82 -0.17 5.96
CA ARG A 201 16.78 -1.03 5.27
C ARG A 201 17.47 -1.94 6.26
N ARG A 202 17.58 -3.20 5.88
CA ARG A 202 18.36 -4.22 6.56
C ARG A 202 19.75 -4.36 5.93
N PHE A 203 20.75 -4.55 6.78
CA PHE A 203 22.15 -4.80 6.46
C PHE A 203 22.57 -6.12 7.10
N ASP A 204 23.38 -6.90 6.38
CA ASP A 204 23.91 -8.17 6.86
C ASP A 204 25.18 -7.93 7.70
N VAL A 205 25.13 -8.29 8.98
CA VAL A 205 26.26 -8.19 9.92
C VAL A 205 26.69 -9.58 10.42
N SER A 206 26.19 -10.66 9.79
CA SER A 206 26.36 -12.04 10.22
C SER A 206 27.79 -12.56 10.14
N GLY A 207 28.69 -11.84 9.47
CA GLY A 207 30.12 -12.14 9.42
C GLY A 207 30.80 -12.08 10.79
N TYR A 208 30.24 -11.33 11.74
CA TYR A 208 30.61 -11.45 13.15
C TYR A 208 29.94 -12.71 13.74
N SER A 209 30.72 -13.76 13.94
CA SER A 209 30.21 -15.09 14.29
C SER A 209 30.03 -15.34 15.79
N THR A 210 30.60 -14.48 16.64
CA THR A 210 30.49 -14.60 18.10
C THR A 210 29.23 -13.87 18.61
N PRO A 211 28.42 -14.46 19.50
CA PRO A 211 27.35 -13.72 20.15
C PRO A 211 27.90 -12.52 20.95
N LEU A 212 27.26 -11.36 20.82
CA LEU A 212 27.53 -10.20 21.66
C LEU A 212 27.17 -10.56 23.11
N SER A 213 28.10 -10.38 24.04
CA SER A 213 27.89 -10.61 25.46
C SER A 213 27.13 -9.46 26.11
N ALA A 214 26.70 -9.62 27.36
CA ALA A 214 26.14 -8.53 28.14
C ALA A 214 27.10 -7.32 28.16
N GLY A 215 26.62 -6.14 27.81
CA GLY A 215 27.47 -4.96 27.68
C GLY A 215 26.93 -3.91 26.72
N SER A 216 27.73 -2.87 26.50
CA SER A 216 27.42 -1.77 25.58
C SER A 216 28.20 -1.90 24.28
N TYR A 217 27.57 -1.51 23.18
CA TYR A 217 28.09 -1.56 21.82
C TYR A 217 27.55 -0.38 21.01
N HIS A 218 28.07 -0.17 19.80
CA HIS A 218 27.59 0.88 18.91
C HIS A 218 27.31 0.35 17.50
N LEU A 219 26.22 0.81 16.90
CA LEU A 219 25.94 0.64 15.47
C LEU A 219 26.37 1.92 14.75
N ALA A 220 27.38 1.83 13.90
CA ALA A 220 27.89 2.96 13.14
C ALA A 220 27.44 2.90 11.67
N VAL A 221 27.10 4.05 11.11
CA VAL A 221 26.73 4.27 9.71
C VAL A 221 27.59 5.39 9.14
N ARG A 222 28.14 5.21 7.93
CA ARG A 222 29.10 6.15 7.33
C ARG A 222 28.84 6.37 5.83
N GLY A 223 28.79 7.64 5.43
CA GLY A 223 28.70 8.05 4.02
C GLY A 223 30.05 8.08 3.30
N ALA A 224 30.02 8.15 1.98
CA ALA A 224 31.23 8.17 1.15
C ALA A 224 31.97 9.51 1.24
N ALA A 225 33.26 9.51 0.89
CA ALA A 225 34.08 10.73 0.91
C ALA A 225 33.70 11.71 -0.22
N SER A 226 33.10 11.17 -1.28
CA SER A 226 32.61 11.90 -2.45
C SER A 226 31.27 12.60 -2.22
N ASP A 227 30.59 12.31 -1.11
CA ASP A 227 29.25 12.84 -0.83
C ASP A 227 29.30 14.36 -0.59
N ASN A 228 28.26 15.05 -1.05
CA ASN A 228 28.12 16.51 -0.97
C ASN A 228 26.65 16.90 -0.74
N ALA A 229 26.36 18.19 -0.59
CA ALA A 229 25.01 18.68 -0.27
C ALA A 229 23.92 18.30 -1.28
N SER A 230 24.29 17.98 -2.53
CA SER A 230 23.36 17.53 -3.56
C SER A 230 23.28 16.01 -3.68
N ASN A 231 24.26 15.28 -3.12
CA ASN A 231 24.43 13.84 -3.26
C ASN A 231 24.91 13.25 -1.93
N HIS A 232 23.97 12.89 -1.06
CA HIS A 232 24.27 12.33 0.26
C HIS A 232 23.19 11.36 0.75
N TRP A 233 23.56 10.55 1.73
CA TRP A 233 22.63 9.72 2.49
C TRP A 233 22.11 10.46 3.71
N GLU A 234 20.85 10.23 4.04
CA GLU A 234 20.23 10.72 5.27
C GLU A 234 19.73 9.56 6.12
N ILE A 235 20.00 9.63 7.42
CA ILE A 235 19.60 8.62 8.41
C ILE A 235 18.51 9.19 9.31
N GLY A 236 17.51 8.36 9.63
CA GLY A 236 16.45 8.70 10.56
C GLY A 236 16.97 8.77 12.00
N VAL A 237 16.82 9.93 12.64
CA VAL A 237 17.28 10.20 14.00
C VAL A 237 16.18 10.81 14.85
N GLU A 238 16.29 10.61 16.15
CA GLU A 238 15.56 11.37 17.16
C GLU A 238 16.39 12.57 17.59
N ARG A 239 15.79 13.77 17.59
CA ARG A 239 16.43 14.99 18.12
C ARG A 239 16.30 15.01 19.64
N ARG A 240 17.26 15.65 20.32
CA ARG A 240 17.35 15.79 21.78
C ARG A 240 17.47 14.44 22.51
N ALA A 241 18.05 13.43 21.86
CA ALA A 241 18.27 12.10 22.43
C ALA A 241 19.76 11.88 22.75
N PRO A 242 20.11 11.40 23.97
CA PRO A 242 21.48 11.07 24.34
C PRO A 242 21.92 9.71 23.76
N GLY A 243 23.23 9.46 23.76
CA GLY A 243 23.84 8.19 23.32
C GLY A 243 24.07 8.10 21.81
N GLY A 244 23.93 9.21 21.08
CA GLY A 244 24.41 9.34 19.71
C GLY A 244 25.84 9.88 19.67
N GLN A 245 26.59 9.47 18.66
CA GLN A 245 27.97 9.85 18.42
C GLN A 245 28.15 10.23 16.95
N ARG A 246 29.07 11.14 16.65
CA ARG A 246 29.45 11.53 15.29
C ARG A 246 30.95 11.52 15.10
N ALA A 247 31.40 11.33 13.88
CA ALA A 247 32.79 11.50 13.49
C ALA A 247 32.92 12.01 12.05
N ALA A 248 33.98 12.78 11.80
CA ALA A 248 34.43 13.17 10.47
C ALA A 248 35.13 11.99 9.76
N ALA A 249 35.66 12.22 8.55
CA ALA A 249 36.32 11.20 7.72
C ALA A 249 37.43 10.43 8.45
N ASP A 250 38.22 11.11 9.29
CA ASP A 250 39.36 10.56 10.03
C ASP A 250 39.43 11.11 11.48
N GLY A 251 38.29 11.58 11.99
CA GLY A 251 38.18 12.25 13.29
C GLY A 251 37.82 11.31 14.45
N GLY A 252 38.06 11.76 15.67
CA GLY A 252 37.55 11.09 16.87
C GLY A 252 36.02 11.15 16.98
N TRP A 253 35.45 10.31 17.84
CA TRP A 253 34.00 10.31 18.10
C TRP A 253 33.61 11.41 19.09
N HIS A 254 32.53 12.11 18.78
CA HIS A 254 31.98 13.19 19.61
C HIS A 254 30.49 12.98 19.85
N ALA A 255 30.03 13.24 21.07
CA ALA A 255 28.64 13.10 21.44
C ALA A 255 27.75 14.06 20.63
N THR A 256 26.55 13.60 20.29
CA THR A 256 25.54 14.39 19.58
C THR A 256 24.31 14.62 20.44
N SER A 257 23.53 15.65 20.09
CA SER A 257 22.20 15.92 20.65
C SER A 257 21.08 15.15 19.94
N PHE A 258 21.43 14.11 19.18
CA PHE A 258 20.49 13.29 18.42
C PHE A 258 21.05 11.87 18.31
N ARG A 259 20.18 10.87 18.11
CA ARG A 259 20.58 9.45 18.02
C ARG A 259 19.80 8.75 16.91
N ALA A 260 20.47 7.87 16.17
CA ALA A 260 19.85 7.11 15.09
C ALA A 260 18.86 6.05 15.63
N TYR A 261 17.79 5.84 14.86
CA TYR A 261 16.91 4.70 15.05
C TYR A 261 17.56 3.43 14.49
N TYR A 262 17.40 2.32 15.20
CA TYR A 262 18.02 1.06 14.81
C TYR A 262 17.22 -0.14 15.30
N ARG A 263 17.45 -1.29 14.66
CA ARG A 263 17.13 -2.61 15.20
C ARG A 263 18.26 -3.57 14.87
N ILE A 264 18.76 -4.30 15.84
CA ILE A 264 19.75 -5.35 15.64
C ILE A 264 19.11 -6.64 16.12
N GLU A 265 19.12 -7.64 15.25
CA GLU A 265 18.33 -8.85 15.42
C GLU A 265 19.13 -10.09 15.04
N ASP A 266 18.72 -11.23 15.59
CA ASP A 266 19.28 -12.55 15.33
C ASP A 266 18.84 -13.12 13.96
N ASN A 267 18.96 -14.43 13.77
CA ASN A 267 18.57 -15.08 12.52
C ASN A 267 17.05 -15.06 12.31
N ASP A 268 16.61 -14.96 11.06
CA ASP A 268 15.18 -15.04 10.77
C ASP A 268 14.60 -16.40 11.17
N LEU A 269 13.39 -16.35 11.71
CA LEU A 269 12.59 -17.53 12.04
C LEU A 269 11.45 -17.60 11.03
N ASP A 270 11.44 -18.60 10.14
CA ASP A 270 10.30 -18.78 9.24
C ASP A 270 9.13 -19.42 10.01
N ARG A 271 8.18 -18.58 10.42
CA ARG A 271 7.01 -18.98 11.22
C ARG A 271 5.77 -18.17 10.85
N ARG A 272 4.60 -18.70 11.17
CA ARG A 272 3.32 -17.96 11.22
C ARG A 272 2.82 -17.87 12.67
N PHE A 273 1.88 -16.98 12.97
CA PHE A 273 1.29 -16.85 14.31
C PHE A 273 -0.20 -17.21 14.30
N LEU A 274 -0.59 -18.09 15.20
CA LEU A 274 -1.97 -18.47 15.47
C LEU A 274 -2.47 -17.68 16.68
N PHE A 275 -3.25 -16.63 16.44
CA PHE A 275 -3.83 -15.80 17.49
C PHE A 275 -5.10 -16.41 18.04
N PHE A 276 -5.28 -16.33 19.37
CA PHE A 276 -6.50 -16.76 20.04
C PHE A 276 -6.72 -15.99 21.33
N TRP A 277 -7.98 -15.96 21.79
CA TRP A 277 -8.38 -15.29 23.02
C TRP A 277 -8.73 -16.32 24.09
N LEU A 278 -8.19 -16.16 25.30
CA LEU A 278 -8.54 -16.98 26.45
C LEU A 278 -8.81 -16.08 27.66
N ASP A 279 -10.05 -16.10 28.14
CA ASP A 279 -10.53 -15.27 29.26
C ASP A 279 -10.22 -13.78 29.11
N GLY A 280 -10.39 -13.25 27.89
CA GLY A 280 -10.15 -11.85 27.57
C GLY A 280 -8.67 -11.46 27.38
N ALA A 281 -7.73 -12.39 27.52
CA ALA A 281 -6.32 -12.17 27.17
C ALA A 281 -6.00 -12.68 25.76
N LEU A 282 -5.15 -11.94 25.03
CA LEU A 282 -4.70 -12.28 23.70
C LEU A 282 -3.43 -13.14 23.75
N TYR A 283 -3.48 -14.29 23.10
CA TYR A 283 -2.38 -15.24 22.97
C TYR A 283 -1.99 -15.43 21.50
N ALA A 284 -0.76 -15.90 21.29
CA ALA A 284 -0.28 -16.32 19.99
C ALA A 284 0.59 -17.57 20.13
N ALA A 285 0.29 -18.63 19.39
CA ALA A 285 1.23 -19.74 19.19
C ALA A 285 1.99 -19.52 17.88
N ASP A 286 3.31 -19.62 17.89
CA ASP A 286 4.03 -19.68 16.61
C ASP A 286 3.86 -21.05 15.96
N GLN A 287 3.91 -21.12 14.63
CA GLN A 287 3.99 -22.36 13.88
C GLN A 287 5.19 -22.26 12.96
N ARG A 288 6.24 -22.99 13.30
CA ARG A 288 7.53 -22.93 12.59
C ARG A 288 7.51 -23.83 11.35
N ALA A 289 8.04 -23.32 10.25
CA ALA A 289 8.06 -24.01 8.97
C ALA A 289 8.97 -25.24 8.96
N ASP A 290 9.99 -25.27 9.83
CA ASP A 290 10.90 -26.41 9.99
C ASP A 290 10.33 -27.56 10.82
N GLY A 291 9.12 -27.40 11.37
CA GLY A 291 8.46 -28.40 12.21
C GLY A 291 9.00 -28.49 13.64
N SER A 292 9.90 -27.59 14.05
CA SER A 292 10.37 -27.52 15.44
C SER A 292 9.21 -27.14 16.38
N PRO A 293 9.32 -27.50 17.68
CA PRO A 293 8.26 -27.21 18.65
C PRO A 293 7.92 -25.73 18.69
N SER A 294 6.63 -25.46 18.77
CA SER A 294 6.11 -24.10 18.84
C SER A 294 6.45 -23.44 20.19
N HIS A 295 6.37 -22.13 20.21
CA HIS A 295 6.35 -21.34 21.43
C HIS A 295 4.97 -20.69 21.57
N LEU A 296 4.54 -20.53 22.82
CA LEU A 296 3.28 -19.91 23.17
C LEU A 296 3.53 -18.57 23.87
N TYR A 297 2.88 -17.53 23.36
CA TYR A 297 3.08 -16.17 23.82
C TYR A 297 1.78 -15.56 24.35
N LEU A 298 1.89 -14.78 25.42
CA LEU A 298 0.84 -13.92 25.97
C LEU A 298 1.18 -12.45 25.66
N ASN A 299 0.24 -11.69 25.12
CA ASN A 299 0.42 -10.23 25.05
C ASN A 299 0.27 -9.62 26.45
N GLY A 300 1.29 -8.90 26.90
CA GLY A 300 1.35 -8.35 28.25
C GLY A 300 1.58 -9.41 29.33
N ALA A 301 0.81 -9.35 30.42
CA ALA A 301 0.92 -10.22 31.58
C ALA A 301 -0.46 -10.48 32.18
N ARG A 302 -0.61 -11.53 32.99
CA ARG A 302 -1.82 -11.77 33.77
C ARG A 302 -1.49 -12.33 35.14
N GLY A 303 -2.35 -12.06 36.12
CA GLY A 303 -2.11 -12.48 37.50
C GLY A 303 -3.32 -12.27 38.40
N VAL A 304 -3.10 -12.48 39.70
CA VAL A 304 -4.06 -12.18 40.77
C VAL A 304 -3.41 -11.18 41.71
N ALA A 305 -4.09 -10.05 41.95
CA ALA A 305 -3.55 -9.04 42.85
C ALA A 305 -3.38 -9.62 44.25
N SER A 306 -2.34 -9.19 44.97
CA SER A 306 -2.17 -9.48 46.40
C SER A 306 -2.82 -8.40 47.26
N SER A 307 -2.79 -7.15 46.79
CA SER A 307 -3.43 -5.99 47.42
C SER A 307 -3.49 -4.81 46.45
N ALA A 308 -4.27 -3.78 46.76
CA ALA A 308 -4.25 -2.51 46.04
C ALA A 308 -4.31 -1.31 46.99
N SER A 309 -3.82 -0.16 46.54
CA SER A 309 -4.08 1.14 47.15
C SER A 309 -5.00 1.95 46.23
N ALA A 310 -5.38 3.18 46.61
CA ALA A 310 -6.21 4.03 45.76
C ALA A 310 -5.63 4.21 44.34
N THR A 311 -4.30 4.22 44.19
CA THR A 311 -3.58 4.50 42.92
C THR A 311 -2.54 3.43 42.57
N SER A 312 -2.65 2.22 43.12
CA SER A 312 -1.74 1.13 42.79
C SER A 312 -2.40 -0.24 42.84
N LEU A 313 -1.84 -1.19 42.11
CA LEU A 313 -2.14 -2.61 42.22
C LEU A 313 -0.83 -3.35 42.47
N SER A 314 -0.80 -4.21 43.48
CA SER A 314 0.38 -5.00 43.85
C SER A 314 0.13 -6.48 43.68
N ASP A 315 1.08 -7.18 43.06
CA ASP A 315 1.15 -8.64 42.95
C ASP A 315 2.52 -9.09 43.47
N ALA A 316 2.53 -9.73 44.64
CA ALA A 316 3.77 -10.16 45.29
C ALA A 316 4.48 -11.31 44.56
N ASN A 317 3.81 -11.97 43.61
CA ASN A 317 4.38 -13.04 42.79
C ASN A 317 4.91 -12.52 41.44
N ALA A 318 4.65 -11.27 41.09
CA ALA A 318 5.16 -10.67 39.86
C ALA A 318 6.68 -10.42 39.93
N LEU A 319 7.32 -10.48 38.76
CA LEU A 319 8.74 -10.21 38.57
C LEU A 319 8.94 -9.32 37.33
N TRP A 320 8.49 -8.07 37.42
CA TRP A 320 8.52 -7.14 36.29
C TRP A 320 9.80 -6.28 36.28
N PRO A 321 10.55 -6.22 35.17
CA PRO A 321 11.50 -5.15 34.96
C PRO A 321 10.85 -3.77 35.18
N ALA A 322 11.62 -2.86 35.80
CA ALA A 322 11.17 -1.49 36.05
C ALA A 322 10.68 -0.82 34.76
N ASP A 323 9.50 -0.21 34.84
CA ASP A 323 8.82 0.51 33.76
C ASP A 323 8.56 -0.28 32.45
N GLN A 324 8.65 -1.61 32.47
CA GLN A 324 8.30 -2.46 31.32
C GLN A 324 6.86 -2.22 30.83
N TRP A 325 5.93 -1.93 31.75
CA TRP A 325 4.50 -1.76 31.46
C TRP A 325 4.08 -0.30 31.38
N ALA A 326 5.01 0.65 31.40
CA ALA A 326 4.68 2.07 31.28
C ALA A 326 3.95 2.35 29.95
N GLY A 327 2.80 3.01 30.03
CA GLY A 327 1.94 3.31 28.87
C GLY A 327 1.00 2.18 28.45
N ALA A 328 1.19 0.95 28.96
CA ALA A 328 0.26 -0.16 28.79
C ALA A 328 -1.00 0.03 29.65
N TRP A 329 -1.94 -0.91 29.57
CA TRP A 329 -3.20 -0.85 30.29
C TRP A 329 -3.42 -2.07 31.17
N VAL A 330 -3.94 -1.88 32.37
CA VAL A 330 -4.39 -2.94 33.27
C VAL A 330 -5.91 -3.01 33.31
N TYR A 331 -6.45 -4.20 33.07
CA TYR A 331 -7.88 -4.52 33.14
C TYR A 331 -8.13 -5.51 34.29
N ILE A 332 -9.08 -5.21 35.17
CA ILE A 332 -9.53 -6.14 36.19
C ILE A 332 -10.63 -7.03 35.58
N HIS A 333 -10.31 -8.29 35.33
CA HIS A 333 -11.17 -9.23 34.63
C HIS A 333 -12.22 -9.88 35.54
N ALA A 334 -11.84 -10.20 36.79
CA ALA A 334 -12.71 -10.84 37.76
C ALA A 334 -12.35 -10.41 39.19
N GLY A 335 -13.25 -10.66 40.15
CA GLY A 335 -13.06 -10.30 41.57
C GLY A 335 -13.44 -8.86 41.90
N ALA A 336 -12.96 -8.34 43.03
CA ALA A 336 -13.22 -6.96 43.44
C ALA A 336 -12.71 -5.97 42.38
N GLY A 337 -13.54 -4.98 42.04
CA GLY A 337 -13.17 -3.99 41.02
C GLY A 337 -13.18 -4.47 39.57
N ALA A 338 -13.74 -5.66 39.27
CA ALA A 338 -13.91 -6.16 37.91
C ALA A 338 -14.61 -5.16 36.97
N GLY A 339 -14.18 -5.13 35.71
CA GLY A 339 -14.64 -4.20 34.69
C GLY A 339 -13.88 -2.86 34.64
N GLN A 340 -13.00 -2.58 35.61
CA GLN A 340 -12.19 -1.37 35.59
C GLN A 340 -10.95 -1.54 34.70
N LEU A 341 -10.70 -0.51 33.89
CA LEU A 341 -9.55 -0.39 33.01
C LEU A 341 -8.76 0.87 33.39
N ARG A 342 -7.43 0.78 33.51
CA ARG A 342 -6.54 1.91 33.85
C ARG A 342 -5.25 1.88 33.05
N GLN A 343 -4.79 3.04 32.60
CA GLN A 343 -3.47 3.18 32.02
C GLN A 343 -2.41 3.10 33.12
N ILE A 344 -1.34 2.36 32.86
CA ILE A 344 -0.21 2.18 33.75
C ILE A 344 0.77 3.35 33.53
N VAL A 345 1.03 4.11 34.58
CA VAL A 345 1.97 5.24 34.56
C VAL A 345 3.41 4.74 34.61
N GLY A 346 3.65 3.72 35.42
CA GLY A 346 4.94 3.05 35.60
C GLY A 346 4.78 1.83 36.49
N ASN A 347 5.84 1.02 36.59
CA ASN A 347 5.86 -0.16 37.43
C ASN A 347 7.24 -0.42 38.02
N ASN A 348 7.26 -1.07 39.18
CA ASN A 348 8.46 -1.74 39.69
C ASN A 348 8.25 -3.26 39.59
N ASP A 349 9.07 -4.02 40.31
CA ASP A 349 9.08 -5.48 40.31
C ASP A 349 7.73 -6.13 40.63
N THR A 350 6.91 -5.51 41.49
CA THR A 350 5.66 -6.12 42.02
C THR A 350 4.46 -5.18 42.07
N GLN A 351 4.59 -3.93 41.63
CA GLN A 351 3.54 -2.93 41.75
C GLN A 351 3.36 -2.12 40.47
N LEU A 352 2.10 -1.99 40.04
CA LEU A 352 1.66 -1.08 38.99
C LEU A 352 1.16 0.23 39.62
N GLN A 353 1.57 1.35 39.04
CA GLN A 353 1.06 2.68 39.39
C GLN A 353 0.02 3.12 38.35
N VAL A 354 -1.16 3.52 38.82
CA VAL A 354 -2.32 3.84 37.98
C VAL A 354 -3.12 5.02 38.53
N ALA A 355 -4.04 5.55 37.72
CA ALA A 355 -5.04 6.49 38.20
C ALA A 355 -6.00 5.85 39.22
N ALA A 356 -6.73 6.69 39.98
CA ALA A 356 -7.54 6.22 41.10
C ALA A 356 -8.58 5.16 40.71
N TRP A 357 -8.70 4.11 41.52
CA TRP A 357 -9.75 3.09 41.39
C TRP A 357 -11.09 3.63 41.91
N GLN A 358 -12.19 3.26 41.26
CA GLN A 358 -13.55 3.55 41.75
C GLN A 358 -13.97 2.50 42.79
N ALA A 359 -13.68 1.23 42.51
CA ALA A 359 -13.79 0.14 43.46
C ALA A 359 -12.40 -0.46 43.66
N LEU A 360 -11.94 -0.55 44.91
CA LEU A 360 -10.58 -0.98 45.20
C LEU A 360 -10.40 -2.47 44.87
N PRO A 361 -9.41 -2.85 44.02
CA PRO A 361 -9.05 -4.25 43.83
C PRO A 361 -8.50 -4.89 45.12
N ASP A 362 -8.64 -6.20 45.27
CA ASP A 362 -8.16 -6.94 46.43
C ASP A 362 -7.55 -8.29 46.01
N ALA A 363 -7.32 -9.19 46.98
CA ALA A 363 -6.72 -10.50 46.75
C ALA A 363 -7.57 -11.46 45.87
N SER A 364 -8.82 -11.10 45.56
CA SER A 364 -9.68 -11.83 44.62
C SER A 364 -9.58 -11.31 43.18
N SER A 365 -8.95 -10.14 42.98
CA SER A 365 -8.94 -9.43 41.72
C SER A 365 -7.95 -10.06 40.73
N GLN A 366 -8.49 -10.66 39.66
CA GLN A 366 -7.70 -11.15 38.55
C GLN A 366 -7.49 -10.03 37.54
N TYR A 367 -6.24 -9.79 37.13
CA TYR A 367 -5.88 -8.68 36.25
C TYR A 367 -5.19 -9.16 34.97
N LEU A 368 -5.35 -8.37 33.92
CA LEU A 368 -4.68 -8.52 32.61
C LEU A 368 -3.95 -7.21 32.28
N ILE A 369 -2.68 -7.29 31.91
CA ILE A 369 -1.94 -6.20 31.28
C ILE A 369 -2.05 -6.39 29.76
N THR A 370 -2.45 -5.36 29.03
CA THR A 370 -2.80 -5.39 27.60
C THR A 370 -2.36 -4.09 26.91
N ALA A 371 -2.57 -3.98 25.60
CA ALA A 371 -2.18 -2.82 24.78
C ALA A 371 -0.69 -2.45 24.96
N THR A 372 0.18 -3.45 24.79
CA THR A 372 1.63 -3.35 24.99
C THR A 372 2.37 -4.07 23.86
N PRO A 373 3.54 -3.56 23.39
CA PRO A 373 4.32 -4.24 22.37
C PRO A 373 4.94 -5.54 22.89
N HIS A 374 4.96 -5.75 24.21
CA HIS A 374 5.63 -6.87 24.84
C HIS A 374 4.76 -8.13 24.84
N TRP A 375 5.36 -9.21 24.34
CA TRP A 375 4.83 -10.57 24.42
C TRP A 375 5.72 -11.38 25.36
N GLN A 376 5.10 -12.13 26.25
CA GLN A 376 5.80 -13.03 27.17
C GLN A 376 5.71 -14.45 26.63
N ASP A 377 6.84 -15.14 26.56
CA ASP A 377 6.87 -16.58 26.32
C ASP A 377 6.38 -17.30 27.59
N ILE A 378 5.30 -18.06 27.45
CA ILE A 378 4.68 -18.85 28.52
C ILE A 378 4.75 -20.34 28.21
N SER A 379 5.61 -20.75 27.28
CA SER A 379 5.76 -22.15 26.90
C SER A 379 6.14 -23.00 28.13
N PRO A 380 5.51 -24.17 28.33
CA PRO A 380 5.82 -25.02 29.47
C PRO A 380 7.28 -25.48 29.42
N SER A 381 8.02 -25.18 30.48
CA SER A 381 9.44 -25.55 30.63
C SER A 381 9.66 -26.89 31.35
N SER A 382 8.61 -27.47 31.92
CA SER A 382 8.61 -28.79 32.58
C SER A 382 7.19 -29.37 32.61
N GLY A 383 7.06 -30.69 32.78
CA GLY A 383 5.76 -31.39 32.74
C GLY A 383 5.33 -31.78 31.33
N ASP A 384 4.04 -31.65 31.02
CA ASP A 384 3.51 -31.82 29.67
C ASP A 384 3.92 -30.63 28.80
N THR A 385 5.02 -30.81 28.09
CA THR A 385 5.64 -29.78 27.25
C THR A 385 5.00 -29.72 25.86
N LEU A 386 5.07 -28.55 25.23
CA LEU A 386 4.68 -28.36 23.84
C LEU A 386 5.74 -29.00 22.92
N ASN A 387 5.55 -30.27 22.56
CA ASN A 387 6.55 -31.09 21.87
C ASN A 387 6.45 -31.09 20.35
N GLY A 388 5.59 -30.25 19.78
CA GLY A 388 5.33 -30.19 18.35
C GLY A 388 4.92 -28.79 17.88
N SER A 389 4.75 -28.68 16.57
CA SER A 389 4.31 -27.45 15.93
C SER A 389 2.78 -27.33 16.03
N VAL A 390 2.29 -26.23 16.58
CA VAL A 390 0.85 -25.98 16.76
C VAL A 390 0.22 -25.71 15.39
N SER A 391 -0.71 -26.55 14.98
CA SER A 391 -1.40 -26.44 13.68
C SER A 391 -2.69 -25.63 13.74
N ASP A 392 -3.40 -25.67 14.86
CA ASP A 392 -4.67 -24.97 15.08
C ASP A 392 -5.00 -24.83 16.57
N VAL A 393 -5.89 -23.91 16.93
CA VAL A 393 -6.29 -23.66 18.32
C VAL A 393 -7.80 -23.48 18.44
N ALA A 394 -8.41 -24.12 19.44
CA ALA A 394 -9.81 -23.93 19.79
C ALA A 394 -9.96 -23.60 21.29
N VAL A 395 -10.83 -22.65 21.63
CA VAL A 395 -11.03 -22.21 23.02
C VAL A 395 -12.46 -22.47 23.46
N MET A 396 -12.63 -23.12 24.61
CA MET A 396 -13.93 -23.34 25.25
C MET A 396 -13.79 -23.51 26.76
N ASN A 397 -14.84 -23.16 27.51
CA ASN A 397 -14.92 -23.38 28.97
C ASN A 397 -13.69 -22.92 29.78
N GLY A 398 -13.08 -21.78 29.39
CA GLY A 398 -11.89 -21.23 30.06
C GLY A 398 -10.61 -22.03 29.82
N GLN A 399 -10.56 -22.80 28.71
CA GLN A 399 -9.40 -23.61 28.34
C GLN A 399 -9.15 -23.51 26.83
N ALA A 400 -7.88 -23.48 26.44
CA ALA A 400 -7.45 -23.57 25.06
C ALA A 400 -6.97 -25.00 24.75
N LEU A 401 -7.38 -25.53 23.59
CA LEU A 401 -6.91 -26.78 23.01
C LEU A 401 -6.00 -26.46 21.84
N LEU A 402 -4.78 -26.99 21.88
CA LEU A 402 -3.73 -26.79 20.89
C LEU A 402 -3.58 -28.09 20.09
N ALA A 403 -3.82 -28.03 18.79
CA ALA A 403 -3.56 -29.14 17.87
C ALA A 403 -2.08 -29.20 17.52
N LEU A 404 -1.46 -30.38 17.63
CA LEU A 404 -0.04 -30.62 17.36
C LEU A 404 0.17 -31.58 16.17
N GLY A 405 -0.85 -31.67 15.30
CA GLY A 405 -0.91 -32.62 14.20
C GLY A 405 -1.49 -33.99 14.59
N ALA A 406 -1.75 -34.84 13.60
CA ALA A 406 -2.40 -36.14 13.79
C ALA A 406 -1.61 -37.19 14.60
N SER A 407 -0.33 -36.94 14.92
CA SER A 407 0.56 -37.92 15.59
C SER A 407 0.88 -37.59 17.04
N LEU A 408 0.67 -36.34 17.46
CA LEU A 408 0.99 -35.88 18.81
C LEU A 408 -0.32 -35.60 19.57
N PRO A 409 -0.38 -35.90 20.88
CA PRO A 409 -1.52 -35.54 21.70
C PRO A 409 -1.83 -34.04 21.64
N LEU A 410 -3.11 -33.69 21.69
CA LEU A 410 -3.55 -32.31 21.91
C LEU A 410 -3.02 -31.81 23.25
N LEU A 411 -2.60 -30.55 23.30
CA LEU A 411 -2.23 -29.92 24.56
C LEU A 411 -3.36 -28.99 25.01
N ARG A 412 -3.78 -29.13 26.27
CA ARG A 412 -4.72 -28.23 26.93
C ARG A 412 -3.94 -27.16 27.67
N MET A 413 -4.44 -25.93 27.65
CA MET A 413 -3.95 -24.83 28.47
C MET A 413 -5.10 -24.17 29.21
N ARG A 414 -4.88 -23.81 30.47
CA ARG A 414 -5.71 -22.85 31.20
C ARG A 414 -4.87 -21.91 32.04
N PHE A 415 -5.47 -20.82 32.51
CA PHE A 415 -4.91 -20.04 33.61
C PHE A 415 -5.60 -20.46 34.91
N ASN A 416 -4.84 -20.93 35.89
CA ASN A 416 -5.37 -21.31 37.20
C ASN A 416 -5.10 -20.18 38.22
N PRO A 417 -6.11 -19.35 38.54
CA PRO A 417 -5.96 -18.27 39.52
C PRO A 417 -5.78 -18.79 40.95
N ALA A 418 -6.10 -20.06 41.23
CA ALA A 418 -5.96 -20.68 42.55
C ALA A 418 -4.65 -21.46 42.72
N ALA A 419 -3.80 -21.54 41.69
CA ALA A 419 -2.46 -22.11 41.84
C ALA A 419 -1.62 -21.25 42.80
N THR A 420 -0.58 -21.83 43.39
CA THR A 420 0.32 -21.14 44.33
C THR A 420 1.77 -21.18 43.82
N PRO A 421 2.25 -20.13 43.13
CA PRO A 421 1.54 -18.91 42.71
C PRO A 421 0.57 -19.16 41.53
N PRO A 422 -0.37 -18.22 41.25
CA PRO A 422 -1.25 -18.29 40.08
C PRO A 422 -0.45 -18.46 38.79
N ALA A 423 -0.84 -19.42 37.95
CA ALA A 423 -0.01 -19.83 36.81
C ALA A 423 -0.82 -20.40 35.65
N HIS A 424 -0.19 -20.44 34.48
CA HIS A 424 -0.64 -21.27 33.37
C HIS A 424 -0.37 -22.74 33.66
N GLU A 425 -1.39 -23.57 33.44
CA GLU A 425 -1.28 -25.01 33.56
C GLU A 425 -1.47 -25.66 32.20
N PHE A 426 -0.71 -26.73 31.97
CA PHE A 426 -0.70 -27.49 30.72
C PHE A 426 -0.92 -28.97 31.03
N ASP A 427 -1.66 -29.64 30.16
CA ASP A 427 -2.00 -31.06 30.32
C ASP A 427 -2.31 -31.68 28.96
N ALA A 428 -1.86 -32.90 28.71
CA ALA A 428 -2.21 -33.64 27.49
C ALA A 428 -3.67 -34.09 27.52
N ASP A 429 -4.41 -33.96 26.40
CA ASP A 429 -5.77 -34.50 26.29
C ASP A 429 -5.77 -36.02 26.01
N GLY A 430 -5.13 -36.79 26.91
CA GLY A 430 -4.92 -38.22 26.75
C GLY A 430 -4.11 -38.55 25.49
N SER A 431 -4.64 -39.45 24.64
CA SER A 431 -4.03 -39.82 23.36
C SER A 431 -4.71 -39.18 22.15
N ASN A 432 -5.62 -38.23 22.36
CA ASN A 432 -6.32 -37.57 21.27
C ASN A 432 -5.35 -36.69 20.48
N ALA A 433 -5.37 -36.79 19.16
CA ALA A 433 -4.59 -35.95 18.25
C ALA A 433 -5.51 -35.26 17.23
N ALA A 434 -5.06 -34.14 16.65
CA ALA A 434 -5.76 -33.44 15.57
C ALA A 434 -4.81 -32.52 14.79
N ASP A 435 -5.15 -32.24 13.53
CA ASP A 435 -4.51 -31.19 12.73
C ASP A 435 -5.30 -29.88 12.78
N LEU A 436 -6.63 -29.95 12.85
CA LEU A 436 -7.54 -28.81 12.89
C LEU A 436 -8.49 -28.92 14.08
N LEU A 437 -8.87 -27.79 14.66
CA LEU A 437 -9.80 -27.71 15.79
C LEU A 437 -10.81 -26.59 15.57
N HIS A 438 -12.05 -26.82 15.97
CA HIS A 438 -13.07 -25.79 15.93
C HIS A 438 -14.16 -26.05 16.98
N ILE A 439 -14.70 -24.99 17.57
CA ILE A 439 -15.86 -25.08 18.48
C ILE A 439 -17.10 -24.72 17.69
N PHE A 440 -18.08 -25.62 17.68
CA PHE A 440 -19.33 -25.39 16.97
C PHE A 440 -20.53 -25.67 17.86
N GLN A 441 -21.48 -24.73 17.88
CA GLN A 441 -22.75 -24.91 18.55
C GLN A 441 -23.68 -25.76 17.68
N HIS A 442 -23.70 -27.07 17.91
CA HIS A 442 -24.57 -27.97 17.19
C HIS A 442 -26.03 -27.77 17.65
N ALA A 443 -26.96 -27.71 16.70
CA ALA A 443 -28.38 -27.50 16.99
C ALA A 443 -28.98 -28.57 17.94
N GLU A 444 -28.50 -29.82 17.83
CA GLU A 444 -29.02 -30.96 18.61
C GLU A 444 -28.17 -31.33 19.82
N PHE A 445 -26.84 -31.18 19.72
CA PHE A 445 -25.89 -31.68 20.73
C PHE A 445 -25.32 -30.57 21.62
N GLY A 446 -25.67 -29.31 21.35
CA GLY A 446 -25.10 -28.16 22.02
C GLY A 446 -23.65 -27.89 21.59
N PRO A 447 -22.83 -27.24 22.44
CA PRO A 447 -21.44 -26.90 22.09
C PRO A 447 -20.62 -28.17 21.92
N GLN A 448 -19.93 -28.34 20.79
CA GLN A 448 -19.05 -29.48 20.50
C GLN A 448 -17.64 -28.99 20.14
N VAL A 449 -16.64 -29.76 20.55
CA VAL A 449 -15.29 -29.68 19.97
C VAL A 449 -15.25 -30.54 18.73
N TRP A 450 -14.91 -29.94 17.61
CA TRP A 450 -14.63 -30.66 16.37
C TRP A 450 -13.14 -30.73 16.15
N ARG A 451 -12.66 -31.93 15.83
CA ARG A 451 -11.31 -32.13 15.32
C ARG A 451 -11.33 -32.55 13.87
N GLY A 452 -10.33 -32.09 13.11
CA GLY A 452 -10.04 -32.52 11.76
C GLY A 452 -8.72 -33.27 11.69
N LEU A 453 -8.72 -34.41 11.00
CA LEU A 453 -7.53 -35.15 10.58
C LEU A 453 -7.30 -34.85 9.10
N ALA A 454 -6.30 -34.01 8.83
CA ALA A 454 -6.11 -33.36 7.54
C ALA A 454 -5.82 -34.38 6.44
N ALA A 455 -4.85 -35.28 6.65
CA ALA A 455 -4.42 -36.23 5.63
C ALA A 455 -5.49 -37.27 5.25
N SER A 456 -6.29 -37.72 6.23
CA SER A 456 -7.35 -38.72 6.01
C SER A 456 -8.69 -38.09 5.60
N ALA A 457 -8.79 -36.75 5.62
CA ALA A 457 -10.02 -36.01 5.39
C ALA A 457 -11.20 -36.45 6.28
N GLN A 458 -10.92 -36.56 7.57
CA GLN A 458 -11.89 -36.99 8.59
C GLN A 458 -12.17 -35.89 9.59
N ILE A 459 -13.41 -35.81 10.06
CA ILE A 459 -13.80 -34.99 11.21
C ILE A 459 -14.46 -35.84 12.28
N SER A 460 -14.31 -35.47 13.54
CA SER A 460 -15.04 -36.09 14.64
C SER A 460 -15.33 -35.06 15.72
N ARG A 461 -16.39 -35.29 16.48
CA ARG A 461 -16.81 -34.40 17.56
C ARG A 461 -16.62 -35.02 18.93
N ALA A 462 -16.45 -34.17 19.93
CA ALA A 462 -16.48 -34.53 21.34
C ALA A 462 -17.32 -33.49 22.12
N GLN A 463 -17.97 -33.96 23.17
CA GLN A 463 -18.57 -33.08 24.17
C GLN A 463 -17.45 -32.37 24.96
N PRO A 464 -17.60 -31.07 25.29
CA PRO A 464 -16.68 -30.37 26.16
C PRO A 464 -16.49 -31.09 27.49
N SER A 465 -15.24 -31.20 27.93
CA SER A 465 -14.89 -31.86 29.20
C SER A 465 -14.26 -30.88 30.19
N ALA A 466 -14.32 -31.23 31.47
CA ALA A 466 -13.62 -30.49 32.53
C ALA A 466 -12.09 -30.62 32.37
N TRP A 467 -11.34 -29.75 33.07
CA TRP A 467 -9.87 -29.85 33.15
C TRP A 467 -9.44 -31.25 33.65
N LEU A 468 -8.31 -31.78 33.15
CA LEU A 468 -7.79 -33.13 33.44
C LEU A 468 -8.71 -34.30 33.03
N THR A 469 -9.80 -34.05 32.31
CA THR A 469 -10.67 -35.11 31.78
C THR A 469 -10.53 -35.14 30.25
N PRO A 470 -9.83 -36.14 29.66
CA PRO A 470 -9.66 -36.21 28.22
C PRO A 470 -10.97 -36.17 27.44
N LEU A 471 -10.97 -35.56 26.26
CA LEU A 471 -12.13 -35.58 25.37
C LEU A 471 -12.42 -37.01 24.89
N SER A 472 -13.70 -37.31 24.65
CA SER A 472 -14.12 -38.56 24.03
C SER A 472 -14.68 -38.27 22.64
N PHE A 473 -13.86 -38.44 21.62
CA PHE A 473 -14.28 -38.21 20.23
C PHE A 473 -15.11 -39.39 19.70
N ALA A 474 -16.24 -39.06 19.07
CA ALA A 474 -17.09 -40.01 18.38
C ALA A 474 -16.39 -40.60 17.13
N THR A 475 -17.06 -41.57 16.51
CA THR A 475 -16.58 -42.20 15.26
C THR A 475 -16.30 -41.14 14.18
N PRO A 476 -15.13 -41.18 13.53
CA PRO A 476 -14.81 -40.21 12.48
C PRO A 476 -15.74 -40.28 11.27
N ILE A 477 -16.16 -39.11 10.80
CA ILE A 477 -16.95 -38.89 9.59
C ILE A 477 -15.99 -38.57 8.45
N GLN A 478 -16.13 -39.30 7.34
CA GLN A 478 -15.29 -39.15 6.15
C GLN A 478 -15.83 -38.07 5.19
N LEU A 479 -14.99 -37.12 4.78
CA LEU A 479 -15.35 -36.01 3.88
C LEU A 479 -14.89 -36.27 2.43
N GLY A 480 -15.33 -37.42 1.88
CA GLY A 480 -15.01 -37.89 0.54
C GLY A 480 -13.76 -38.79 0.43
N GLY A 481 -13.48 -39.28 -0.79
CA GLY A 481 -12.43 -40.27 -1.07
C GLY A 481 -11.36 -39.83 -2.07
N ASP A 482 -11.25 -38.53 -2.35
CA ASP A 482 -10.36 -37.94 -3.36
C ASP A 482 -8.89 -37.79 -2.91
N GLY A 483 -8.56 -38.13 -1.65
CA GLY A 483 -7.22 -38.01 -1.06
C GLY A 483 -6.74 -36.56 -0.90
N LEU A 484 -7.62 -35.56 -1.00
CA LEU A 484 -7.27 -34.15 -0.76
C LEU A 484 -7.36 -33.82 0.73
N PRO A 485 -6.35 -33.12 1.30
CA PRO A 485 -6.35 -32.85 2.73
C PRO A 485 -7.40 -31.80 3.12
N LEU A 486 -7.85 -31.86 4.38
CA LEU A 486 -8.60 -30.75 4.99
C LEU A 486 -7.66 -29.59 5.28
N LEU A 487 -8.13 -28.39 4.99
CA LEU A 487 -7.35 -27.17 5.14
C LEU A 487 -7.89 -26.26 6.25
N ARG A 488 -9.21 -26.29 6.51
CA ARG A 488 -9.83 -25.44 7.54
C ARG A 488 -11.19 -25.96 8.00
N LEU A 489 -11.52 -25.69 9.26
CA LEU A 489 -12.84 -25.82 9.87
C LEU A 489 -13.35 -24.43 10.26
N PHE A 490 -14.64 -24.15 10.05
CA PHE A 490 -15.29 -22.91 10.46
C PHE A 490 -16.81 -23.07 10.46
N ASP A 491 -17.53 -22.15 11.07
CA ASP A 491 -18.99 -22.09 11.06
C ASP A 491 -19.50 -21.08 10.03
N PHE A 492 -20.57 -21.44 9.33
CA PHE A 492 -21.28 -20.53 8.42
C PHE A 492 -22.75 -20.97 8.31
N ASN A 493 -23.68 -20.01 8.36
CA ASN A 493 -25.13 -20.27 8.30
C ASN A 493 -25.64 -21.35 9.28
N GLY A 494 -25.06 -21.42 10.48
CA GLY A 494 -25.44 -22.40 11.50
C GLY A 494 -25.07 -23.85 11.13
N GLN A 495 -24.09 -24.04 10.24
CA GLN A 495 -23.54 -25.32 9.84
C GLN A 495 -22.02 -25.32 10.00
N LEU A 496 -21.46 -26.47 10.39
CA LEU A 496 -20.02 -26.68 10.35
C LEU A 496 -19.58 -26.84 8.90
N CYS A 497 -18.65 -26.01 8.48
CA CYS A 497 -18.09 -25.98 7.15
C CYS A 497 -16.62 -26.39 7.18
N THR A 498 -16.19 -27.10 6.14
CA THR A 498 -14.78 -27.50 5.98
C THR A 498 -14.31 -27.19 4.57
N LEU A 499 -13.07 -26.70 4.45
CA LEU A 499 -12.45 -26.38 3.16
C LEU A 499 -11.39 -27.40 2.79
N LYS A 500 -11.43 -27.79 1.52
CA LYS A 500 -10.39 -28.55 0.84
C LYS A 500 -9.83 -27.70 -0.31
N ALA A 501 -8.75 -28.16 -0.94
CA ALA A 501 -8.08 -27.41 -2.01
C ALA A 501 -8.93 -27.17 -3.27
N ASP A 502 -10.09 -27.81 -3.41
CA ASP A 502 -10.97 -27.76 -4.59
C ASP A 502 -12.46 -27.51 -4.27
N SER A 503 -12.87 -27.67 -3.00
CA SER A 503 -14.28 -27.79 -2.63
C SER A 503 -14.56 -27.34 -1.20
N LEU A 504 -15.80 -26.92 -0.98
CA LEU A 504 -16.38 -26.64 0.33
C LEU A 504 -17.28 -27.82 0.72
N TRP A 505 -17.24 -28.24 1.98
CA TRP A 505 -18.10 -29.28 2.50
C TRP A 505 -18.87 -28.74 3.71
N GLN A 506 -20.15 -29.10 3.80
CA GLN A 506 -21.04 -28.67 4.87
C GLN A 506 -21.58 -29.88 5.62
N LEU A 507 -21.61 -29.78 6.94
CA LEU A 507 -22.26 -30.75 7.81
C LEU A 507 -23.70 -30.31 8.07
N GLU A 508 -24.65 -31.14 7.67
CA GLU A 508 -26.07 -30.97 7.97
C GLU A 508 -26.41 -31.47 9.39
N ARG A 509 -27.63 -31.15 9.86
CA ARG A 509 -28.08 -31.43 11.23
C ARG A 509 -27.96 -32.91 11.65
N SER A 510 -28.12 -33.83 10.71
CA SER A 510 -28.09 -35.28 10.96
C SER A 510 -26.70 -35.90 10.76
N GLU A 511 -25.62 -35.10 10.85
CA GLU A 511 -24.24 -35.51 10.56
C GLU A 511 -23.99 -35.99 9.11
N HIS A 512 -24.95 -35.73 8.22
CA HIS A 512 -24.77 -35.92 6.79
C HIS A 512 -23.87 -34.83 6.21
N VAL A 513 -22.94 -35.24 5.35
CA VAL A 513 -21.98 -34.32 4.73
C VAL A 513 -22.34 -34.07 3.27
N GLN A 514 -22.43 -32.80 2.89
CA GLN A 514 -22.71 -32.38 1.52
C GLN A 514 -21.48 -31.70 0.92
N ARG A 515 -21.05 -32.15 -0.26
CA ARG A 515 -20.04 -31.47 -1.06
C ARG A 515 -20.68 -30.32 -1.84
N GLN A 516 -20.18 -29.12 -1.65
CA GLN A 516 -20.48 -27.96 -2.47
C GLN A 516 -19.27 -27.64 -3.37
N PRO A 517 -19.32 -28.00 -4.67
CA PRO A 517 -18.28 -27.59 -5.59
C PRO A 517 -18.30 -26.07 -5.74
N LEU A 518 -17.15 -25.43 -5.54
CA LEU A 518 -17.02 -23.98 -5.68
C LEU A 518 -16.96 -23.51 -7.14
N GLY A 519 -16.78 -24.46 -8.09
CA GLY A 519 -16.55 -24.13 -9.50
C GLY A 519 -15.19 -23.47 -9.77
N LEU A 520 -14.27 -23.56 -8.81
CA LEU A 520 -12.93 -22.95 -8.86
C LEU A 520 -11.88 -23.99 -9.21
N PRO A 521 -10.75 -23.58 -9.85
CA PRO A 521 -9.62 -24.47 -10.04
C PRO A 521 -9.03 -24.90 -8.69
N ARG A 522 -8.57 -26.14 -8.63
CA ARG A 522 -7.87 -26.68 -7.47
C ARG A 522 -6.62 -25.85 -7.17
N LEU A 523 -6.42 -25.51 -5.90
CA LEU A 523 -5.21 -24.86 -5.43
C LEU A 523 -4.02 -25.83 -5.37
N PRO A 524 -2.81 -25.37 -5.74
CA PRO A 524 -1.57 -26.09 -5.46
C PRO A 524 -1.41 -26.38 -3.96
N ARG A 525 -0.73 -27.48 -3.61
CA ARG A 525 -0.55 -27.91 -2.22
C ARG A 525 0.13 -26.88 -1.30
N HIS A 526 0.92 -25.96 -1.85
CA HIS A 526 1.61 -24.92 -1.07
C HIS A 526 0.75 -23.67 -0.83
N ILE A 527 -0.46 -23.58 -1.41
CA ILE A 527 -1.38 -22.46 -1.22
C ILE A 527 -2.51 -22.93 -0.31
N THR A 528 -2.70 -22.22 0.80
CA THR A 528 -3.79 -22.47 1.74
C THR A 528 -4.85 -21.39 1.54
N PRO A 529 -6.13 -21.76 1.27
CA PRO A 529 -7.19 -20.77 1.16
C PRO A 529 -7.46 -20.15 2.53
N SER A 530 -7.77 -18.86 2.54
CA SER A 530 -8.28 -18.16 3.72
C SER A 530 -9.80 -18.09 3.66
N ALA A 531 -10.45 -18.13 4.81
CA ALA A 531 -11.91 -18.05 4.92
C ALA A 531 -12.30 -17.21 6.12
N GLN A 532 -13.32 -16.38 5.93
CA GLN A 532 -13.85 -15.50 6.97
C GLN A 532 -15.33 -15.24 6.72
N VAL A 533 -16.16 -15.35 7.76
CA VAL A 533 -17.55 -14.89 7.71
C VAL A 533 -17.59 -13.42 8.10
N TRP A 534 -18.22 -12.59 7.27
CA TRP A 534 -18.36 -11.15 7.50
C TRP A 534 -19.58 -10.61 6.74
N ASN A 535 -20.43 -9.83 7.44
CA ASN A 535 -21.68 -9.27 6.91
C ASN A 535 -22.56 -10.31 6.19
N ASP A 536 -22.86 -11.41 6.89
CA ASP A 536 -23.68 -12.54 6.43
C ASP A 536 -23.20 -13.24 5.14
N ALA A 537 -21.95 -13.01 4.75
CA ALA A 537 -21.32 -13.65 3.61
C ALA A 537 -20.06 -14.41 4.03
N LEU A 538 -19.80 -15.53 3.35
CA LEU A 538 -18.54 -16.25 3.41
C LEU A 538 -17.57 -15.62 2.41
N TRP A 539 -16.50 -15.03 2.93
CA TRP A 539 -15.38 -14.49 2.18
C TRP A 539 -14.27 -15.52 2.09
N LEU A 540 -13.74 -15.72 0.89
CA LEU A 540 -12.71 -16.72 0.57
C LEU A 540 -11.54 -16.05 -0.16
N GLY A 541 -10.34 -16.18 0.40
CA GLY A 541 -9.11 -15.96 -0.32
C GLY A 541 -8.70 -17.25 -1.04
N TRP A 542 -8.82 -17.26 -2.36
CA TRP A 542 -8.50 -18.40 -3.21
C TRP A 542 -7.30 -18.09 -4.10
N GLY A 543 -6.10 -18.39 -3.60
CA GLY A 543 -4.86 -17.90 -4.22
C GLY A 543 -4.81 -16.37 -4.15
N SER A 544 -4.75 -15.70 -5.30
CA SER A 544 -4.74 -14.23 -5.41
C SER A 544 -6.12 -13.58 -5.53
N GLN A 545 -7.19 -14.39 -5.49
CA GLN A 545 -8.56 -13.89 -5.67
C GLN A 545 -9.29 -13.82 -4.34
N LEU A 546 -9.97 -12.69 -4.10
CA LEU A 546 -10.98 -12.60 -3.05
C LEU A 546 -12.35 -12.86 -3.66
N LEU A 547 -13.09 -13.77 -3.05
CA LEU A 547 -14.43 -14.17 -3.42
C LEU A 547 -15.36 -14.00 -2.22
N ALA A 548 -16.63 -13.68 -2.45
CA ALA A 548 -17.65 -13.74 -1.41
C ALA A 548 -18.91 -14.42 -1.93
N THR A 549 -19.62 -15.14 -1.06
CA THR A 549 -20.95 -15.69 -1.37
C THR A 549 -21.97 -14.56 -1.49
N GLY A 550 -22.74 -14.54 -2.58
CA GLY A 550 -23.90 -13.66 -2.77
C GLY A 550 -25.14 -14.44 -3.18
N GLY A 551 -26.27 -13.73 -3.35
CA GLY A 551 -27.57 -14.35 -3.65
C GLY A 551 -27.65 -15.18 -4.94
N SER A 552 -26.68 -15.03 -5.86
CA SER A 552 -26.58 -15.78 -7.12
C SER A 552 -25.28 -16.59 -7.27
N GLY A 553 -24.56 -16.86 -6.17
CA GLY A 553 -23.29 -17.60 -6.16
C GLY A 553 -22.08 -16.77 -5.74
N LEU A 554 -20.87 -17.22 -6.09
CA LEU A 554 -19.62 -16.54 -5.73
C LEU A 554 -19.38 -15.30 -6.60
N LYS A 555 -19.15 -14.15 -5.96
CA LYS A 555 -18.75 -12.91 -6.63
C LYS A 555 -17.29 -12.58 -6.29
N ARG A 556 -16.55 -12.07 -7.27
CA ARG A 556 -15.14 -11.66 -7.11
C ARG A 556 -15.07 -10.22 -6.60
N PHE A 557 -14.17 -9.97 -5.65
CA PHE A 557 -13.92 -8.63 -5.07
C PHE A 557 -12.43 -8.29 -4.94
N GLY A 558 -11.52 -9.19 -5.33
CA GLY A 558 -10.11 -9.08 -4.99
C GLY A 558 -9.38 -7.83 -5.50
N PRO A 559 -8.29 -7.42 -4.83
CA PRO A 559 -7.50 -6.25 -5.18
C PRO A 559 -6.79 -6.37 -6.53
N GLY A 560 -6.75 -7.58 -7.10
CA GLY A 560 -6.27 -7.87 -8.45
C GLY A 560 -7.29 -7.64 -9.58
N GLN A 561 -8.48 -7.07 -9.30
CA GLN A 561 -9.43 -6.71 -10.36
C GLN A 561 -9.03 -5.41 -11.08
N GLY A 562 -9.50 -5.25 -12.32
CA GLY A 562 -9.18 -4.09 -13.15
C GLY A 562 -7.68 -4.01 -13.47
N GLU A 563 -7.07 -2.85 -13.24
CA GLU A 563 -5.61 -2.65 -13.33
C GLU A 563 -4.83 -3.49 -12.30
N GLY A 564 -5.50 -3.96 -11.24
CA GLY A 564 -4.91 -4.79 -10.20
C GLY A 564 -3.85 -4.06 -9.38
N LEU A 565 -2.94 -4.86 -8.82
CA LEU A 565 -1.80 -4.39 -8.05
C LEU A 565 -0.58 -4.20 -8.96
N PRO A 566 0.29 -3.21 -8.68
CA PRO A 566 1.54 -3.03 -9.42
C PRO A 566 2.43 -4.29 -9.40
N PRO A 567 3.34 -4.44 -10.38
CA PRO A 567 4.28 -5.57 -10.43
C PRO A 567 5.02 -5.75 -9.11
N GLY A 568 5.19 -7.01 -8.69
CA GLY A 568 5.87 -7.35 -7.43
C GLY A 568 5.04 -7.11 -6.17
N ARG A 569 3.71 -6.94 -6.29
CA ARG A 569 2.81 -6.81 -5.12
C ARG A 569 1.67 -7.83 -5.08
N ALA A 570 1.36 -8.45 -6.21
CA ALA A 570 0.35 -9.50 -6.27
C ALA A 570 0.89 -10.83 -5.73
N GLY A 571 0.01 -11.63 -5.14
CA GLY A 571 0.30 -12.98 -4.66
C GLY A 571 -0.88 -13.58 -3.90
N GLN A 572 -0.65 -14.39 -2.87
CA GLN A 572 -1.71 -15.08 -2.14
C GLN A 572 -2.41 -14.18 -1.11
N LEU A 573 -3.72 -14.34 -0.93
CA LEU A 573 -4.48 -13.76 0.16
C LEU A 573 -4.46 -14.69 1.37
N ALA A 574 -3.48 -14.49 2.26
CA ALA A 574 -3.15 -15.45 3.30
C ALA A 574 -4.05 -15.36 4.55
N ALA A 575 -4.55 -14.16 4.87
CA ALA A 575 -5.46 -13.93 5.99
C ALA A 575 -6.52 -12.89 5.66
N LEU A 576 -7.70 -13.06 6.26
CA LEU A 576 -8.83 -12.15 6.18
C LEU A 576 -9.23 -11.80 7.62
N LEU A 577 -9.41 -10.52 7.92
CA LEU A 577 -9.74 -10.04 9.25
C LEU A 577 -10.76 -8.89 9.16
N PRO A 578 -11.97 -9.03 9.70
CA PRO A 578 -12.91 -7.92 9.81
C PRO A 578 -12.37 -6.84 10.75
N LEU A 579 -12.38 -5.59 10.29
CA LEU A 579 -12.12 -4.40 11.09
C LEU A 579 -13.46 -3.72 11.40
N GLY A 580 -14.22 -4.35 12.31
CA GLY A 580 -15.60 -3.96 12.59
C GLY A 580 -16.58 -4.31 11.46
N ALA A 581 -17.71 -3.61 11.40
CA ALA A 581 -18.76 -3.86 10.42
C ALA A 581 -18.49 -3.25 9.03
N HIS A 582 -17.55 -2.30 8.95
CA HIS A 582 -17.38 -1.41 7.79
C HIS A 582 -16.22 -1.81 6.87
N ALA A 583 -15.20 -2.50 7.39
CA ALA A 583 -14.02 -2.82 6.61
C ALA A 583 -13.54 -4.27 6.79
N LEU A 584 -12.95 -4.82 5.73
CA LEU A 584 -12.27 -6.11 5.74
C LEU A 584 -10.79 -5.91 5.39
N ALA A 585 -9.90 -6.25 6.32
CA ALA A 585 -8.47 -6.29 6.08
C ALA A 585 -8.05 -7.64 5.48
N VAL A 586 -7.11 -7.59 4.54
CA VAL A 586 -6.58 -8.73 3.80
C VAL A 586 -5.07 -8.69 3.82
N ALA A 587 -4.45 -9.77 4.29
CA ALA A 587 -3.01 -9.97 4.18
C ALA A 587 -2.68 -10.50 2.78
N GLN A 588 -2.13 -9.62 1.94
CA GLN A 588 -1.64 -9.92 0.61
C GLN A 588 -0.15 -10.32 0.71
N ASP A 589 0.15 -11.60 0.62
CA ASP A 589 1.51 -12.14 0.55
C ASP A 589 1.99 -12.07 -0.91
N ALA A 590 3.01 -11.26 -1.18
CA ALA A 590 3.57 -11.08 -2.52
C ALA A 590 4.71 -12.06 -2.85
N GLY A 591 5.00 -13.02 -1.96
CA GLY A 591 6.09 -13.98 -2.12
C GLY A 591 7.45 -13.27 -2.14
N ARG A 592 8.02 -13.06 -3.32
CA ARG A 592 9.32 -12.35 -3.49
C ARG A 592 9.19 -10.82 -3.48
N GLY A 593 7.97 -10.32 -3.64
CA GLY A 593 7.65 -8.90 -3.75
C GLY A 593 7.44 -8.20 -2.40
N HIS A 594 6.75 -7.06 -2.42
CA HIS A 594 6.30 -6.38 -1.20
C HIS A 594 4.88 -6.79 -0.85
N SER A 595 4.76 -7.58 0.22
CA SER A 595 3.48 -7.93 0.82
C SER A 595 2.79 -6.70 1.43
N SER A 596 1.47 -6.72 1.57
CA SER A 596 0.70 -5.57 2.07
C SER A 596 -0.55 -5.98 2.84
N VAL A 597 -0.96 -5.16 3.79
CA VAL A 597 -2.31 -5.21 4.37
C VAL A 597 -3.18 -4.27 3.56
N LEU A 598 -4.11 -4.87 2.80
CA LEU A 598 -5.09 -4.15 2.00
C LEU A 598 -6.43 -4.15 2.73
N VAL A 599 -7.17 -3.04 2.64
CA VAL A 599 -8.46 -2.87 3.31
C VAL A 599 -9.53 -2.61 2.26
N TRP A 600 -10.60 -3.40 2.31
CA TRP A 600 -11.83 -3.20 1.56
C TRP A 600 -12.84 -2.49 2.45
N ASP A 601 -13.28 -1.30 2.06
CA ASP A 601 -14.24 -0.47 2.82
C ASP A 601 -15.72 -0.71 2.43
N GLY A 602 -15.98 -1.70 1.57
CA GLY A 602 -17.28 -1.94 0.96
C GLY A 602 -17.40 -1.41 -0.48
N THR A 603 -16.52 -0.51 -0.89
CA THR A 603 -16.56 0.15 -2.20
C THR A 603 -15.24 0.08 -2.97
N ALA A 604 -14.12 0.18 -2.28
CA ALA A 604 -12.80 0.33 -2.85
C ALA A 604 -11.71 -0.31 -1.99
N TRP A 605 -10.52 -0.41 -2.59
CA TRP A 605 -9.33 -0.94 -1.93
C TRP A 605 -8.40 0.17 -1.48
N HIS A 606 -7.88 0.03 -0.26
CA HIS A 606 -6.89 0.92 0.34
C HIS A 606 -5.70 0.10 0.85
N GLU A 607 -4.54 0.73 1.00
CA GLU A 607 -3.38 0.10 1.64
C GLU A 607 -3.18 0.70 3.04
N LEU A 608 -3.12 -0.15 4.06
CA LEU A 608 -2.88 0.27 5.44
C LEU A 608 -1.40 0.13 5.83
N LEU A 609 -0.76 -0.95 5.37
CA LEU A 609 0.63 -1.25 5.66
C LEU A 609 1.28 -1.96 4.46
N ARG A 610 2.50 -1.56 4.12
CA ARG A 610 3.38 -2.32 3.21
C ARG A 610 4.50 -2.93 4.03
N ALA A 611 4.80 -4.21 3.76
CA ALA A 611 5.92 -4.88 4.40
C ALA A 611 7.20 -4.04 4.19
N PRO A 612 7.94 -3.70 5.28
CA PRO A 612 9.07 -2.79 5.20
C PRO A 612 10.20 -3.29 4.29
N ARG A 613 10.23 -4.60 4.05
CA ARG A 613 11.21 -5.30 3.22
C ARG A 613 10.49 -6.13 2.16
N PRO A 614 11.06 -6.29 0.95
CA PRO A 614 10.59 -7.30 0.01
C PRO A 614 10.85 -8.70 0.58
N ALA A 615 10.15 -9.69 0.05
CA ALA A 615 10.23 -11.08 0.47
C ALA A 615 9.91 -11.33 1.97
N ALA A 616 9.18 -10.41 2.60
CA ALA A 616 8.59 -10.60 3.92
C ALA A 616 7.11 -11.00 3.75
N PRO A 617 6.77 -12.30 3.88
CA PRO A 617 5.37 -12.76 3.76
C PRO A 617 4.51 -12.18 4.89
N LEU A 618 3.23 -11.95 4.60
CA LEU A 618 2.19 -11.65 5.61
C LEU A 618 1.19 -12.80 5.61
N ARG A 619 1.12 -13.56 6.70
CA ARG A 619 0.33 -14.81 6.79
C ARG A 619 -0.76 -14.77 7.84
N SER A 620 -0.72 -13.83 8.77
CA SER A 620 -1.63 -13.80 9.92
C SER A 620 -1.92 -12.36 10.37
N LEU A 621 -3.18 -12.11 10.76
CA LEU A 621 -3.66 -10.83 11.27
C LEU A 621 -4.47 -11.06 12.55
N ALA A 622 -4.40 -10.14 13.50
CA ALA A 622 -5.30 -10.13 14.65
C ALA A 622 -5.64 -8.70 15.09
N LEU A 623 -6.89 -8.49 15.51
CA LEU A 623 -7.34 -7.23 16.10
C LEU A 623 -7.38 -7.38 17.62
N GLN A 624 -6.62 -6.55 18.32
CA GLN A 624 -6.78 -6.31 19.75
C GLN A 624 -7.71 -5.10 19.90
N PRO A 625 -8.95 -5.30 20.36
CA PRO A 625 -9.92 -4.22 20.43
C PRO A 625 -9.48 -3.18 21.47
N GLY A 626 -9.76 -1.91 21.18
CA GLY A 626 -9.62 -0.79 22.11
C GLY A 626 -10.87 -0.61 22.99
N GLY A 627 -10.93 0.51 23.71
CA GLY A 627 -12.11 0.93 24.48
C GLY A 627 -11.78 1.77 25.71
N ALA A 628 -12.68 2.70 26.08
CA ALA A 628 -12.53 3.58 27.24
C ALA A 628 -11.17 4.32 27.30
N GLY A 629 -10.71 4.84 26.14
CA GLY A 629 -9.42 5.52 25.98
C GLY A 629 -8.23 4.61 25.66
N MET A 630 -8.38 3.28 25.73
CA MET A 630 -7.36 2.32 25.29
C MET A 630 -7.36 2.21 23.74
N PRO A 631 -6.20 2.32 23.08
CA PRO A 631 -6.10 2.20 21.62
C PRO A 631 -6.40 0.76 21.15
N ALA A 632 -7.01 0.64 19.96
CA ALA A 632 -7.15 -0.64 19.27
C ALA A 632 -5.88 -0.93 18.46
N TRP A 633 -5.38 -2.16 18.46
CA TRP A 633 -4.13 -2.53 17.76
C TRP A 633 -4.40 -3.60 16.73
N LEU A 634 -3.91 -3.39 15.51
CA LEU A 634 -3.85 -4.41 14.48
C LEU A 634 -2.46 -5.04 14.48
N TRP A 635 -2.43 -6.32 14.84
CA TRP A 635 -1.25 -7.18 14.80
C TRP A 635 -1.12 -7.82 13.42
N VAL A 636 0.09 -7.77 12.87
CA VAL A 636 0.41 -8.21 11.50
C VAL A 636 1.68 -9.05 11.54
N GLU A 637 1.57 -10.36 11.27
CA GLU A 637 2.76 -11.18 11.06
C GLU A 637 3.46 -10.73 9.77
N CYS A 638 4.76 -10.51 9.84
CA CYS A 638 5.57 -10.03 8.74
C CYS A 638 6.96 -10.69 8.73
N GLY A 639 7.14 -11.67 7.86
CA GLY A 639 8.40 -12.37 7.67
C GLY A 639 8.89 -13.08 8.93
N GLY A 640 7.98 -13.68 9.69
CA GLY A 640 8.28 -14.38 10.94
C GLY A 640 8.42 -13.49 12.17
N ASP A 641 8.39 -12.18 11.99
CA ASP A 641 8.26 -11.19 13.06
C ASP A 641 6.80 -10.74 13.20
N LEU A 642 6.51 -10.04 14.29
CA LEU A 642 5.19 -9.45 14.52
C LEU A 642 5.28 -7.93 14.53
N LEU A 643 4.53 -7.30 13.63
CA LEU A 643 4.32 -5.85 13.61
C LEU A 643 2.98 -5.53 14.28
N TRP A 644 2.88 -4.32 14.79
CA TRP A 644 1.61 -3.74 15.23
C TRP A 644 1.45 -2.33 14.68
N LEU A 645 0.20 -1.94 14.45
CA LEU A 645 -0.17 -0.57 14.11
C LEU A 645 -1.40 -0.16 14.95
N PRO A 646 -1.40 1.05 15.53
CA PRO A 646 -2.55 1.54 16.25
C PRO A 646 -3.67 1.91 15.27
N LEU A 647 -4.89 1.60 15.66
CA LEU A 647 -6.12 2.06 15.05
C LEU A 647 -6.78 3.07 16.01
N PRO A 648 -7.64 3.98 15.50
CA PRO A 648 -8.32 4.97 16.33
C PRO A 648 -9.07 4.28 17.49
N ALA A 649 -8.94 4.81 18.70
CA ALA A 649 -9.62 4.24 19.88
C ALA A 649 -11.15 4.40 19.78
N GLU A 650 -11.60 5.52 19.22
CA GLU A 650 -12.99 5.87 18.99
C GLU A 650 -13.19 6.41 17.56
N GLY A 651 -14.18 5.86 16.85
CA GLY A 651 -14.51 6.26 15.47
C GLY A 651 -13.55 5.73 14.40
N GLU A 652 -13.76 6.17 13.15
CA GLU A 652 -13.02 5.66 11.99
C GLU A 652 -11.94 6.63 11.49
N ASN A 653 -11.97 7.89 11.94
CA ASN A 653 -11.04 8.92 11.49
C ASN A 653 -9.87 9.09 12.47
N PRO A 654 -8.65 8.63 12.13
CA PRO A 654 -7.50 8.74 13.01
C PRO A 654 -7.15 10.18 13.37
N LEU A 655 -7.43 11.16 12.50
CA LEU A 655 -7.12 12.57 12.75
C LEU A 655 -7.92 13.17 13.92
N GLY A 656 -9.02 12.52 14.32
CA GLY A 656 -9.82 12.93 15.48
C GLY A 656 -9.26 12.47 16.81
N ASP A 657 -8.32 11.52 16.81
CA ASP A 657 -7.75 10.90 18.00
C ASP A 657 -6.35 11.49 18.30
N ALA A 658 -6.24 12.23 19.40
CA ALA A 658 -4.99 12.89 19.82
C ALA A 658 -3.88 11.91 20.24
N GLY A 659 -4.25 10.67 20.57
CA GLY A 659 -3.32 9.58 20.89
C GLY A 659 -2.62 9.02 19.66
N MET A 660 -3.15 9.27 18.46
CA MET A 660 -2.60 8.71 17.23
C MET A 660 -1.21 9.26 16.91
N ARG A 661 -0.39 8.36 16.35
CA ARG A 661 0.94 8.64 15.83
C ARG A 661 1.01 8.16 14.39
N TYR A 662 1.65 8.93 13.53
CA TYR A 662 1.67 8.72 12.09
C TYR A 662 3.08 8.47 11.58
N GLN A 663 3.17 7.74 10.47
CA GLN A 663 4.45 7.53 9.81
C GLN A 663 5.05 8.85 9.32
N HIS A 664 6.38 8.89 9.33
CA HIS A 664 7.17 10.05 8.94
C HIS A 664 7.16 10.33 7.43
N GLU A 665 6.85 9.32 6.61
CA GLU A 665 6.63 9.45 5.17
C GLU A 665 5.44 8.60 4.71
N GLY A 666 4.47 9.24 4.06
CA GLY A 666 3.40 8.60 3.30
C GLY A 666 3.52 8.93 1.83
N VAL A 667 3.20 8.00 0.94
CA VAL A 667 3.31 8.16 -0.51
C VAL A 667 1.96 7.90 -1.16
N LEU A 668 1.54 8.82 -2.01
CA LEU A 668 0.38 8.68 -2.87
C LEU A 668 0.81 8.82 -4.33
N VAL A 669 0.51 7.81 -5.14
CA VAL A 669 0.70 7.82 -6.59
C VAL A 669 -0.65 8.06 -7.25
N GLY A 670 -0.81 9.22 -7.87
CA GLY A 670 -2.01 9.58 -8.60
C GLY A 670 -2.18 8.78 -9.89
N SER A 671 -3.38 8.84 -10.46
CA SER A 671 -3.62 8.34 -11.81
C SER A 671 -2.89 9.21 -12.84
N SER A 672 -2.64 8.68 -14.04
CA SER A 672 -2.09 9.50 -15.14
C SER A 672 -3.15 10.48 -15.65
N ILE A 673 -2.79 11.75 -15.74
CA ILE A 673 -3.64 12.85 -16.17
C ILE A 673 -3.26 13.22 -17.61
N ASP A 674 -4.20 13.09 -18.54
CA ASP A 674 -4.08 13.49 -19.95
C ASP A 674 -5.05 14.62 -20.32
N MET A 675 -5.64 15.27 -19.31
CA MET A 675 -6.67 16.31 -19.44
C MET A 675 -7.88 15.88 -20.29
N GLU A 676 -8.20 14.57 -20.31
CA GLU A 676 -9.25 13.97 -21.13
C GLU A 676 -9.08 14.26 -22.65
N ALA A 677 -7.84 14.53 -23.07
CA ALA A 677 -7.47 14.91 -24.43
C ALA A 677 -6.26 14.11 -24.93
N THR A 678 -6.37 12.78 -24.96
CA THR A 678 -5.24 11.85 -25.12
C THR A 678 -4.29 12.16 -26.29
N LEU A 679 -4.81 12.56 -27.46
CA LEU A 679 -4.00 12.79 -28.67
C LEU A 679 -3.43 14.20 -28.81
N LEU A 680 -3.79 15.13 -27.93
CA LEU A 680 -3.31 16.52 -28.02
C LEU A 680 -2.02 16.69 -27.22
N PRO A 681 -1.02 17.44 -27.70
CA PRO A 681 0.10 17.84 -26.87
C PRO A 681 -0.35 18.82 -25.79
N LYS A 682 0.22 18.74 -24.59
CA LYS A 682 -0.13 19.58 -23.45
C LYS A 682 1.05 20.43 -23.00
N PHE A 683 0.71 21.53 -22.36
CA PHE A 683 1.63 22.35 -21.58
C PHE A 683 1.08 22.49 -20.15
N LEU A 684 1.88 22.09 -19.17
CA LEU A 684 1.54 22.14 -17.75
C LEU A 684 2.35 23.27 -17.09
N THR A 685 1.64 24.19 -16.45
CA THR A 685 2.22 25.40 -15.85
C THR A 685 2.68 25.14 -14.42
N GLN A 686 1.76 24.67 -13.57
CA GLN A 686 1.98 24.49 -12.14
C GLN A 686 1.07 23.41 -11.58
N LEU A 687 1.43 22.91 -10.40
CA LEU A 687 0.55 22.15 -9.52
C LEU A 687 0.40 22.91 -8.20
N SER A 688 -0.84 23.20 -7.82
CA SER A 688 -1.20 23.80 -6.54
C SER A 688 -1.66 22.72 -5.56
N LEU A 689 -1.28 22.87 -4.30
CA LEU A 689 -1.66 21.97 -3.21
C LEU A 689 -2.49 22.73 -2.18
N VAL A 690 -3.66 22.20 -1.83
CA VAL A 690 -4.42 22.62 -0.64
C VAL A 690 -4.10 21.64 0.49
N SER A 691 -3.60 22.15 1.61
CA SER A 691 -3.02 21.33 2.68
C SER A 691 -3.28 21.87 4.08
N ARG A 692 -3.02 21.04 5.08
CA ARG A 692 -2.89 21.44 6.49
C ARG A 692 -1.59 20.93 7.06
N ASN A 693 -1.16 21.60 8.14
CA ASN A 693 0.01 21.24 8.95
C ASN A 693 1.35 21.29 8.19
N LEU A 694 1.46 21.99 7.05
CA LEU A 694 2.76 22.24 6.45
C LEU A 694 3.47 23.41 7.17
N GLY A 695 4.79 23.35 7.21
CA GLY A 695 5.63 24.34 7.87
C GLY A 695 6.91 23.73 8.43
N GLU A 696 7.35 24.21 9.58
CA GLU A 696 8.58 23.70 10.23
C GLU A 696 8.42 22.21 10.59
N GLY A 697 9.15 21.35 9.88
CA GLY A 697 9.15 19.91 10.11
C GLY A 697 8.06 19.13 9.37
N ALA A 698 7.25 19.75 8.50
CA ALA A 698 6.29 19.05 7.67
C ALA A 698 6.19 19.67 6.26
N GLN A 699 6.28 18.84 5.23
CA GLN A 699 6.28 19.25 3.82
C GLN A 699 5.64 18.17 2.95
N VAL A 700 5.24 18.51 1.74
CA VAL A 700 4.82 17.53 0.73
C VAL A 700 5.71 17.66 -0.49
N ALA A 701 6.49 16.63 -0.81
CA ALA A 701 7.29 16.62 -2.03
C ALA A 701 6.46 16.16 -3.23
N LEU A 702 6.69 16.78 -4.38
CA LEU A 702 6.07 16.39 -5.65
C LEU A 702 7.14 15.77 -6.54
N ASP A 703 6.91 14.51 -6.91
CA ASP A 703 7.62 13.85 -7.99
C ASP A 703 6.62 13.54 -9.12
N PHE A 704 7.08 13.39 -10.36
CA PHE A 704 6.21 13.05 -11.49
C PHE A 704 6.90 12.21 -12.56
N GLN A 705 6.09 11.53 -13.37
CA GLN A 705 6.49 10.80 -14.58
C GLN A 705 5.79 11.40 -15.79
N LEU A 706 6.47 11.38 -16.94
CA LEU A 706 5.94 11.86 -18.21
C LEU A 706 5.86 10.73 -19.24
N ASP A 707 4.76 10.65 -19.97
CA ASP A 707 4.60 9.81 -21.17
C ASP A 707 5.17 8.38 -21.02
N ALA A 708 6.26 8.07 -21.72
CA ALA A 708 6.88 6.74 -21.72
C ALA A 708 7.53 6.34 -20.38
N GLU A 709 7.77 7.29 -19.49
CA GLU A 709 8.27 7.03 -18.13
C GLU A 709 7.16 6.50 -17.21
N ILE A 710 5.89 6.70 -17.56
CA ILE A 710 4.74 6.30 -16.73
C ILE A 710 4.72 4.79 -16.53
N GLY A 711 4.80 4.36 -15.27
CA GLY A 711 4.87 2.95 -14.89
C GLY A 711 6.29 2.39 -14.81
N GLY A 712 7.30 3.17 -15.22
CA GLY A 712 8.70 2.87 -14.98
C GLY A 712 9.17 3.23 -13.56
N PRO A 713 10.44 2.97 -13.23
CA PRO A 713 11.02 3.31 -11.92
C PRO A 713 11.53 4.76 -11.84
N SER A 714 11.62 5.47 -12.98
CA SER A 714 12.20 6.80 -13.05
C SER A 714 11.19 7.86 -12.62
N TRP A 715 11.56 8.69 -11.64
CA TRP A 715 10.75 9.80 -11.13
C TRP A 715 11.54 11.10 -11.23
N ARG A 716 10.89 12.14 -11.76
CA ARG A 716 11.43 13.51 -11.79
C ARG A 716 10.96 14.26 -10.55
N GLN A 717 11.84 14.95 -9.86
CA GLN A 717 11.50 15.71 -8.65
C GLN A 717 11.17 17.16 -9.04
N ALA A 718 9.96 17.64 -8.76
CA ALA A 718 9.57 19.02 -8.99
C ALA A 718 10.02 19.96 -7.85
N GLY A 719 9.97 19.48 -6.62
CA GLY A 719 10.22 20.29 -5.42
C GLY A 719 9.37 19.85 -4.25
N SER A 720 9.15 20.74 -3.27
CA SER A 720 8.27 20.49 -2.13
C SER A 720 7.40 21.70 -1.82
N PHE A 721 6.19 21.43 -1.38
CA PHE A 721 5.27 22.40 -0.77
C PHE A 721 5.61 22.53 0.73
N TYR A 722 5.68 23.77 1.21
CA TYR A 722 6.11 24.11 2.56
C TYR A 722 5.05 24.86 3.37
N SER A 723 4.01 25.37 2.71
CA SER A 723 3.02 26.24 3.36
C SER A 723 1.57 25.75 3.21
N SER A 724 0.77 25.99 4.25
CA SER A 724 -0.67 25.78 4.26
C SER A 724 -1.38 27.15 4.42
N PRO A 725 -2.62 27.34 3.92
CA PRO A 725 -3.47 26.33 3.31
C PRO A 725 -3.19 26.05 1.83
N VAL A 726 -2.49 26.94 1.12
CA VAL A 726 -2.23 26.81 -0.32
C VAL A 726 -0.77 27.12 -0.62
N ASP A 727 -0.14 26.24 -1.41
CA ASP A 727 1.21 26.42 -1.94
C ASP A 727 1.28 25.91 -3.39
N ARG A 728 2.25 26.37 -4.17
CA ARG A 728 2.33 26.12 -5.63
C ARG A 728 3.73 25.75 -6.06
N LEU A 729 3.83 24.74 -6.91
CA LEU A 729 5.06 24.34 -7.57
C LEU A 729 4.93 24.52 -9.08
N THR A 730 5.86 25.28 -9.64
CA THR A 730 5.96 25.49 -11.08
C THR A 730 6.50 24.23 -11.77
N LEU A 731 5.82 23.79 -12.82
CA LEU A 731 6.22 22.67 -13.66
C LEU A 731 6.82 23.15 -14.99
N ASN A 732 6.19 24.15 -15.64
CA ASN A 732 6.58 24.72 -16.94
C ASN A 732 7.06 23.68 -17.97
N THR A 733 6.32 22.57 -18.08
CA THR A 733 6.70 21.43 -18.93
C THR A 733 5.71 21.31 -20.08
N GLY A 734 6.24 21.27 -21.31
CA GLY A 734 5.47 21.17 -22.55
C GLY A 734 5.72 19.89 -23.33
N GLU A 735 5.07 19.79 -24.50
CA GLU A 735 5.28 18.72 -25.48
C GLU A 735 5.00 17.30 -24.93
N LEU A 736 4.13 17.21 -23.92
CA LEU A 736 3.77 15.96 -23.25
C LEU A 736 2.33 15.55 -23.57
N PHE A 737 2.02 14.26 -23.40
CA PHE A 737 0.66 13.72 -23.59
C PHE A 737 0.01 13.30 -22.27
N ALA A 738 0.79 12.87 -21.29
CA ALA A 738 0.29 12.52 -19.96
C ALA A 738 1.33 12.78 -18.87
N LEU A 739 0.85 13.11 -17.68
CA LEU A 739 1.64 13.24 -16.46
C LEU A 739 1.08 12.33 -15.38
N ARG A 740 1.94 11.63 -14.62
CA ARG A 740 1.55 10.93 -13.39
C ARG A 740 2.20 11.60 -12.17
N PRO A 741 1.43 12.19 -11.24
CA PRO A 741 1.99 12.79 -10.04
C PRO A 741 2.19 11.76 -8.93
N ARG A 742 3.20 11.98 -8.10
CA ARG A 742 3.42 11.30 -6.83
C ARG A 742 3.66 12.33 -5.74
N LEU A 743 2.84 12.27 -4.70
CA LEU A 743 3.00 13.09 -3.51
C LEU A 743 3.70 12.27 -2.43
N ARG A 744 4.74 12.83 -1.82
CA ARG A 744 5.39 12.27 -0.63
C ARG A 744 5.15 13.21 0.55
N LEU A 745 4.28 12.78 1.45
CA LEU A 745 3.85 13.49 2.64
C LEU A 745 4.88 13.25 3.73
N LEU A 746 5.67 14.26 4.07
CA LEU A 746 6.82 14.16 4.97
C LEU A 746 6.53 14.91 6.27
N SER A 747 6.73 14.27 7.41
CA SER A 747 6.49 14.88 8.73
C SER A 747 7.50 14.39 9.75
N GLN A 748 8.09 15.32 10.49
CA GLN A 748 9.06 15.01 11.54
C GLN A 748 8.41 14.70 12.88
N ARG A 749 7.23 15.29 13.14
CA ARG A 749 6.45 15.04 14.35
C ARG A 749 5.38 14.00 14.06
N ALA A 750 5.42 12.89 14.77
CA ALA A 750 4.47 11.79 14.57
C ALA A 750 3.06 12.15 15.02
N ALA A 751 2.87 13.14 15.89
CA ALA A 751 1.55 13.59 16.35
C ALA A 751 0.82 14.50 15.36
N THR A 752 1.54 15.14 14.42
CA THR A 752 0.98 16.15 13.50
C THR A 752 1.43 15.84 12.06
N PRO A 753 0.71 14.98 11.34
CA PRO A 753 1.08 14.63 9.97
C PRO A 753 0.75 15.77 9.01
N ALA A 754 1.48 15.84 7.90
CA ALA A 754 1.11 16.60 6.72
C ALA A 754 -0.20 16.05 6.14
N ILE A 755 -1.16 16.92 5.87
CA ILE A 755 -2.48 16.55 5.36
C ILE A 755 -2.68 17.25 4.02
N VAL A 756 -3.08 16.49 3.00
CA VAL A 756 -3.48 17.01 1.70
C VAL A 756 -5.00 16.95 1.59
N GLU A 757 -5.61 18.07 1.21
CA GLU A 757 -7.06 18.20 1.00
C GLU A 757 -7.42 18.34 -0.48
N ALA A 758 -6.56 18.95 -1.31
CA ALA A 758 -6.77 19.00 -2.75
C ALA A 758 -5.46 19.18 -3.54
N THR A 759 -5.46 18.69 -4.78
CA THR A 759 -4.45 19.02 -5.80
C THR A 759 -5.11 19.64 -7.01
N LEU A 760 -4.51 20.72 -7.54
CA LEU A 760 -4.98 21.41 -8.73
C LEU A 760 -3.84 21.48 -9.75
N LEU A 761 -4.02 20.84 -10.89
CA LEU A 761 -3.07 20.88 -12.01
C LEU A 761 -3.56 21.89 -13.05
N ASP A 762 -2.74 22.90 -13.34
CA ASP A 762 -3.07 23.95 -14.30
C ASP A 762 -2.28 23.76 -15.60
N GLY A 763 -2.98 23.80 -16.74
CA GLY A 763 -2.35 23.69 -18.05
C GLY A 763 -3.33 23.84 -19.19
N PHE A 764 -2.89 23.56 -20.41
CA PHE A 764 -3.78 23.50 -21.58
C PHE A 764 -3.36 22.40 -22.54
N ALA A 765 -4.35 21.84 -23.24
CA ALA A 765 -4.13 20.96 -24.37
C ALA A 765 -4.15 21.80 -25.66
N ARG A 766 -3.11 21.68 -26.48
CA ARG A 766 -3.00 22.43 -27.73
C ARG A 766 -3.68 21.66 -28.85
N THR A 767 -4.72 22.25 -29.44
CA THR A 767 -5.34 21.73 -30.66
C THR A 767 -4.39 21.94 -31.85
N PRO A 768 -4.29 20.98 -32.79
CA PRO A 768 -3.54 21.19 -34.02
C PRO A 768 -4.09 22.42 -34.75
N GLN A 769 -3.20 23.26 -35.25
CA GLN A 769 -3.60 24.35 -36.13
C GLN A 769 -3.94 23.72 -37.48
N LYS A 770 -5.21 23.77 -37.87
CA LYS A 770 -5.64 23.47 -39.23
C LYS A 770 -5.96 24.77 -39.93
N TYR A 771 -5.59 24.87 -41.20
CA TYR A 771 -5.90 26.03 -42.01
C TYR A 771 -7.10 25.74 -42.91
N GLN A 772 -7.94 26.76 -43.10
CA GLN A 772 -8.93 26.80 -44.16
C GLN A 772 -8.55 27.92 -45.11
N TRP A 773 -8.55 27.60 -46.39
CA TRP A 773 -8.32 28.56 -47.46
C TRP A 773 -9.61 28.75 -48.25
N GLU A 774 -9.99 30.00 -48.46
CA GLU A 774 -11.06 30.39 -49.37
C GLU A 774 -10.42 30.92 -50.65
N LEU A 775 -10.67 30.24 -51.76
CA LEU A 775 -10.06 30.50 -53.06
C LEU A 775 -11.10 31.10 -54.02
N GLN A 776 -10.78 32.23 -54.63
CA GLN A 776 -11.58 32.82 -55.71
C GLN A 776 -11.06 32.33 -57.06
N VAL A 777 -11.58 31.20 -57.53
CA VAL A 777 -11.11 30.52 -58.75
C VAL A 777 -11.83 31.07 -59.98
N ARG A 778 -11.06 31.47 -60.99
CA ARG A 778 -11.55 31.87 -62.31
C ARG A 778 -11.98 30.66 -63.12
N LEU A 779 -13.27 30.61 -63.49
CA LEU A 779 -13.82 29.49 -64.26
C LEU A 779 -13.52 29.58 -65.76
N ASP A 780 -13.14 30.77 -66.25
CA ASP A 780 -12.77 31.03 -67.64
C ASP A 780 -11.30 30.68 -67.96
N ALA A 781 -10.52 30.28 -66.96
CA ALA A 781 -9.09 30.00 -67.07
C ALA A 781 -8.71 28.72 -66.30
N LEU A 782 -9.42 27.63 -66.57
CA LEU A 782 -9.17 26.30 -66.04
C LEU A 782 -8.39 25.45 -67.05
N GLN A 783 -7.56 24.53 -66.56
CA GLN A 783 -6.90 23.54 -67.41
C GLN A 783 -6.96 22.14 -66.78
N LEU A 784 -7.45 21.14 -67.52
CA LEU A 784 -7.35 19.74 -67.12
C LEU A 784 -6.01 19.14 -67.59
N HIS A 785 -5.31 18.40 -66.72
CA HIS A 785 -4.05 17.73 -67.04
C HIS A 785 -4.22 16.74 -68.19
N GLY A 786 -3.43 16.89 -69.25
CA GLY A 786 -3.53 16.06 -70.46
C GLY A 786 -4.48 16.63 -71.54
N GLY A 787 -5.18 17.73 -71.28
CA GLY A 787 -5.99 18.46 -72.27
C GLY A 787 -5.19 19.42 -73.16
N GLU A 788 -5.76 19.82 -74.30
CA GLU A 788 -5.18 20.82 -75.21
C GLU A 788 -5.64 22.24 -74.82
N GLY A 789 -4.73 23.08 -74.30
CA GLY A 789 -5.02 24.49 -74.00
C GLY A 789 -5.83 24.75 -72.72
N LEU A 790 -6.28 26.00 -72.54
CA LEU A 790 -7.23 26.39 -71.48
C LEU A 790 -8.62 25.90 -71.87
N ASP A 791 -8.96 24.70 -71.41
CA ASP A 791 -10.26 24.09 -71.66
C ASP A 791 -11.24 24.54 -70.56
N ALA A 792 -11.96 25.63 -70.83
CA ALA A 792 -12.99 26.12 -69.92
C ALA A 792 -14.20 25.18 -69.96
N ALA A 793 -14.12 24.06 -69.21
CA ALA A 793 -15.25 23.21 -68.86
C ALA A 793 -15.73 23.43 -67.40
N PRO A 794 -16.22 24.64 -67.03
CA PRO A 794 -16.65 24.97 -65.67
C PRO A 794 -17.62 23.95 -65.07
N GLN A 795 -18.55 23.42 -65.88
CA GLN A 795 -19.59 22.50 -65.40
C GLN A 795 -18.99 21.16 -64.93
N THR A 796 -18.00 20.63 -65.67
CA THR A 796 -17.30 19.39 -65.33
C THR A 796 -16.43 19.57 -64.08
N PHE A 797 -15.69 20.68 -63.99
CA PHE A 797 -14.89 21.02 -62.81
C PHE A 797 -15.77 21.20 -61.56
N LEU A 798 -16.89 21.92 -61.67
CA LEU A 798 -17.83 22.12 -60.55
C LEU A 798 -18.54 20.82 -60.15
N ALA A 799 -18.87 19.95 -61.10
CA ALA A 799 -19.43 18.64 -60.80
C ALA A 799 -18.43 17.76 -60.04
N TRP A 800 -17.16 17.76 -60.47
CA TRP A 800 -16.07 17.07 -59.80
C TRP A 800 -15.84 17.60 -58.37
N LEU A 801 -15.76 18.92 -58.19
CA LEU A 801 -15.63 19.53 -56.85
C LEU A 801 -16.83 19.22 -55.94
N ARG A 802 -18.06 19.25 -56.48
CA ARG A 802 -19.27 18.89 -55.70
C ARG A 802 -19.28 17.42 -55.31
N GLN A 803 -18.78 16.54 -56.18
CA GLN A 803 -18.63 15.13 -55.86
C GLN A 803 -17.57 14.94 -54.77
N ALA A 804 -16.39 15.56 -54.92
CA ALA A 804 -15.32 15.53 -53.92
C ALA A 804 -15.78 16.05 -52.55
N ALA A 805 -16.57 17.12 -52.53
CA ALA A 805 -17.17 17.67 -51.31
C ALA A 805 -18.20 16.74 -50.68
N ARG A 806 -18.99 16.01 -51.48
CA ARG A 806 -19.99 15.05 -50.97
C ARG A 806 -19.35 13.80 -50.36
N SER A 807 -18.25 13.32 -50.92
CA SER A 807 -17.55 12.10 -50.47
C SER A 807 -16.37 12.37 -49.53
N ALA A 808 -16.13 13.62 -49.14
CA ALA A 808 -14.95 14.04 -48.37
C ALA A 808 -13.64 13.52 -48.99
N THR A 809 -13.53 13.58 -50.32
CA THR A 809 -12.38 13.05 -51.06
C THR A 809 -11.13 13.85 -50.72
N ARG A 810 -10.04 13.15 -50.39
CA ARG A 810 -8.72 13.74 -50.18
C ARG A 810 -8.15 14.22 -51.51
N LEU A 811 -7.98 15.54 -51.67
CA LEU A 811 -7.33 16.14 -52.82
C LEU A 811 -5.91 16.57 -52.49
N ARG A 812 -4.97 16.39 -53.41
CA ARG A 812 -3.62 16.97 -53.33
C ARG A 812 -3.65 18.37 -53.94
N LEU A 813 -3.30 19.37 -53.15
CA LEU A 813 -3.10 20.75 -53.58
C LEU A 813 -1.63 20.96 -53.95
N ARG A 814 -1.39 21.53 -55.13
CA ARG A 814 -0.10 22.12 -55.47
C ARG A 814 -0.25 23.62 -55.64
N ALA A 815 0.78 24.38 -55.29
CA ALA A 815 0.76 25.83 -55.32
C ALA A 815 2.11 26.40 -55.72
N MET A 816 2.12 27.58 -56.34
CA MET A 816 3.35 28.35 -56.53
C MET A 816 3.93 28.91 -55.22
N TRP A 817 3.14 28.90 -54.13
CA TRP A 817 3.56 29.38 -52.81
C TRP A 817 3.94 28.20 -51.91
N ALA A 818 5.14 28.26 -51.33
CA ALA A 818 5.68 27.18 -50.50
C ALA A 818 4.82 26.83 -49.28
N GLY A 819 4.08 27.78 -48.71
CA GLY A 819 3.20 27.53 -47.55
C GLY A 819 1.89 26.80 -47.88
N LEU A 820 1.53 26.68 -49.16
CA LEU A 820 0.31 26.03 -49.65
C LEU A 820 0.59 24.78 -50.49
N ASP A 821 1.83 24.62 -50.98
CA ASP A 821 2.20 23.53 -51.86
C ASP A 821 2.26 22.18 -51.13
N ASP A 822 2.05 21.11 -51.89
CA ASP A 822 2.09 19.71 -51.45
C ASP A 822 1.22 19.37 -50.24
N SER A 823 0.16 20.15 -50.03
CA SER A 823 -0.79 19.95 -48.94
C SER A 823 -1.94 19.04 -49.37
N TYR A 824 -2.50 18.27 -48.43
CA TYR A 824 -3.72 17.52 -48.68
C TYR A 824 -4.91 18.28 -48.12
N VAL A 825 -5.96 18.41 -48.93
CA VAL A 825 -7.11 19.24 -48.62
C VAL A 825 -8.42 18.51 -48.88
N ILE A 826 -9.44 18.88 -48.10
CA ILE A 826 -10.84 18.48 -48.27
C ILE A 826 -11.60 19.73 -48.71
N VAL A 827 -12.41 19.59 -49.76
CA VAL A 827 -13.16 20.72 -50.34
C VAL A 827 -14.57 20.75 -49.78
N ASP A 828 -15.04 21.93 -49.39
CA ASP A 828 -16.46 22.17 -49.08
C ASP A 828 -17.24 22.44 -50.38
N ALA A 829 -18.58 22.33 -50.32
CA ALA A 829 -19.42 22.59 -51.50
C ALA A 829 -19.15 24.00 -52.09
N PRO A 830 -18.72 24.12 -53.36
CA PRO A 830 -18.34 25.41 -53.92
C PRO A 830 -19.56 26.30 -54.15
N SER A 831 -19.40 27.61 -53.91
CA SER A 831 -20.41 28.62 -54.23
C SER A 831 -20.02 29.41 -55.48
N LEU A 832 -21.01 29.85 -56.26
CA LEU A 832 -20.79 30.38 -57.60
C LEU A 832 -21.24 31.84 -57.69
N GLN A 833 -20.35 32.71 -58.15
CA GLN A 833 -20.70 34.06 -58.60
C GLN A 833 -20.60 34.12 -60.13
N ARG A 834 -21.75 34.20 -60.81
CA ARG A 834 -21.83 34.23 -62.29
C ARG A 834 -21.68 35.65 -62.81
N ALA A 835 -21.01 35.81 -63.94
CA ALA A 835 -21.04 37.06 -64.68
C ALA A 835 -22.43 37.30 -65.33
N PRO A 836 -22.84 38.55 -65.60
CA PRO A 836 -24.18 38.86 -66.11
C PRO A 836 -24.50 38.25 -67.48
N GLN A 837 -23.50 37.93 -68.31
CA GLN A 837 -23.68 37.25 -69.61
C GLN A 837 -22.45 36.36 -69.92
N GLY A 838 -22.60 35.03 -69.82
CA GLY A 838 -21.59 34.03 -70.20
C GLY A 838 -21.49 32.82 -69.24
N GLU A 839 -20.84 31.74 -69.68
CA GLU A 839 -20.47 30.59 -68.81
C GLU A 839 -19.25 30.89 -67.91
N GLY A 840 -18.63 32.07 -68.07
CA GLY A 840 -17.55 32.57 -67.22
C GLY A 840 -18.04 33.14 -65.88
N GLY A 841 -17.18 33.05 -64.87
CA GLY A 841 -17.48 33.52 -63.50
C GLY A 841 -16.38 33.14 -62.52
N VAL A 842 -16.63 33.41 -61.24
CA VAL A 842 -15.71 33.11 -60.15
C VAL A 842 -16.37 32.11 -59.21
N ALA A 843 -15.70 30.98 -58.98
CA ALA A 843 -16.09 30.01 -57.97
C ALA A 843 -15.36 30.31 -56.67
N LEU A 844 -16.13 30.49 -55.60
CA LEU A 844 -15.59 30.55 -54.25
C LEU A 844 -15.46 29.12 -53.73
N VAL A 845 -14.24 28.61 -53.73
CA VAL A 845 -13.90 27.25 -53.30
C VAL A 845 -13.29 27.32 -51.91
N ARG A 846 -13.94 26.71 -50.92
CA ARG A 846 -13.39 26.57 -49.58
C ARG A 846 -12.71 25.22 -49.47
N ILE A 847 -11.44 25.23 -49.09
CA ILE A 847 -10.64 24.03 -48.88
C ILE A 847 -10.08 24.04 -47.46
N ARG A 848 -10.08 22.88 -46.82
CA ARG A 848 -9.59 22.71 -45.45
C ARG A 848 -8.45 21.71 -45.46
N GLU A 849 -7.45 21.94 -44.64
CA GLU A 849 -6.37 20.99 -44.45
C GLU A 849 -6.88 19.63 -43.93
N GLY A 850 -6.58 18.57 -44.69
CA GLY A 850 -7.08 17.21 -44.53
C GLY A 850 -6.75 16.56 -43.19
#